data_AF-A0A1V1P6C3-F1
#
_entry.id   AF-A0A1V1P6C3-F1
#
_cell.length_a   1.000
_cell.length_b   1.000
_cell.length_c   1.000
_cell.angle_alpha   90.00
_cell.angle_beta   90.00
_cell.angle_gamma   90.00
#
_symmetry.space_group_name_H-M   'P 1'
#
loop_
_entity.id
_entity.type
_entity.pdbx_description
1 polymer ?
#
loop_
_entity_poly.entity_id
_entity_poly.type
_entity_poly.pdbx_seq_one_letter_code
_entity_poly.pdbx_strand_id
1 'polypeptide(L)'
;MTSLKYIYITICLIFCLIVLAYQFFLPAYISQEQRGKAVQKDTRIQIAVVDSFKSQTQFFKGIRLAVDRINDNGGIHGKQVRIIEYDDQNSLSIATRIASQLSAQKNILAVIGHRDPEIAVSVSVTYKANNILFISPGADINRFGGSYIFKFSPTDETLSQAITLFSKRNKYHSIVILYDISPSTKRFAEVFNEKAIESGLHIVAEKFYSTMDSDYRFILSDIKMNHTFDAIFLSGKIPGVTHLIKQMREIGINQPILTTNRIDINDHWTNAGKASDNTIVATCFNIRLRKQNTQSFIKAFQSKFSVLPDNYAAKSYDMVCFLAHVINKSASTQPIVVNSTIRFMNQWQGVLGEYDISRNGVIQPRQIFFKRMKSGKFDILEYNSAFIDGYDLVKDITVSIPIKDNLTILDPTYAINESSVEIVDQLFSGLTTFHPETYEVVPDLAVEWKAFNNGQKYRFKLREDAVWTNNQPITAYDIEWAIKHHIRPETQCPHVSTLFVIKNAEKIYHKELTDLSKLGVKAIDNEHLVFFLEKPSSFFPYLTTLNSFKPLPVETIKTYGEHWTKPQHIVTSGPYQFALSIRDAMMILRKNPNYYDKQHVNIEEIRYIFIQDSVLGLSMYLNEDIDIIGGKYLPIPRSHLYSVQSNPLLRDHYHSFPLLKTYGFVFNTNLSPVNDPLVRKAIISAVDRKMIISFITRGNEQTALSFSPPFVFGSVSYDKNIGIPYNIEKAKQFLKAAGFPNGEGFPEISLSYHDTHTNKVIANAVSLFLKNYLNITLKCRPVQEDLTYDSVNPQSHMYSFGWHCHYPDANNFLYDQLHSQMPNNIIYFTNKAYSQIVRKARDCLDPELRKAYYARAEKILVQDEAYIFPLFYDNAQILVNPRLVNWYFMPLGGQQIKNWVLK
;
A
#
# COMPACT_ATOMS: atom_id res chain seq x y z
N MET A 1 -38.62 -29.82 -30.51
CA MET A 1 -37.56 -28.81 -30.76
C MET A 1 -38.08 -27.37 -30.98
N THR A 2 -39.37 -27.16 -31.21
CA THR A 2 -39.95 -25.82 -31.44
C THR A 2 -40.22 -25.01 -30.17
N SER A 3 -40.60 -25.64 -29.04
CA SER A 3 -40.91 -24.88 -27.79
C SER A 3 -39.67 -24.30 -27.10
N LEU A 4 -38.51 -24.98 -27.14
CA LEU A 4 -37.27 -24.48 -26.54
C LEU A 4 -36.73 -23.23 -27.26
N LYS A 5 -36.91 -23.13 -28.57
CA LYS A 5 -36.52 -21.95 -29.37
C LYS A 5 -37.37 -20.72 -28.98
N TYR A 6 -38.67 -20.91 -28.76
CA TYR A 6 -39.54 -19.82 -28.32
C TYR A 6 -39.17 -19.34 -26.91
N ILE A 7 -38.91 -20.27 -25.98
CA ILE A 7 -38.47 -19.90 -24.62
C ILE A 7 -37.14 -19.13 -24.67
N TYR A 8 -36.18 -19.57 -25.48
CA TYR A 8 -34.89 -18.88 -25.61
C TYR A 8 -35.03 -17.48 -26.23
N ILE A 9 -35.87 -17.33 -27.26
CA ILE A 9 -36.14 -16.04 -27.91
C ILE A 9 -36.88 -15.10 -26.94
N THR A 10 -37.84 -15.59 -26.17
CA THR A 10 -38.56 -14.79 -25.16
C THR A 10 -37.64 -14.38 -24.01
N ILE A 11 -36.75 -15.26 -23.54
CA ILE A 11 -35.73 -14.91 -22.54
C ILE A 11 -34.75 -13.87 -23.09
N CYS A 12 -34.28 -14.01 -24.33
CA CYS A 12 -33.42 -13.00 -24.97
C CYS A 12 -34.13 -11.66 -25.16
N LEU A 13 -35.42 -11.65 -25.51
CA LEU A 13 -36.22 -10.43 -25.64
C LEU A 13 -36.45 -9.76 -24.29
N ILE A 14 -36.74 -10.52 -23.24
CA ILE A 14 -36.86 -10.01 -21.86
C ILE A 14 -35.50 -9.49 -21.39
N PHE A 15 -34.40 -10.17 -21.68
CA PHE A 15 -33.05 -9.72 -21.34
C PHE A 15 -32.68 -8.45 -22.11
N CYS A 16 -32.97 -8.35 -23.41
CA CYS A 16 -32.81 -7.12 -24.19
C CYS A 16 -33.68 -5.98 -23.67
N LEU A 17 -34.93 -6.24 -23.27
CA LEU A 17 -35.81 -5.23 -22.67
C LEU A 17 -35.34 -4.81 -21.28
N ILE A 18 -34.78 -5.72 -20.48
CA ILE A 18 -34.16 -5.40 -19.20
C ILE A 18 -32.89 -4.59 -19.41
N VAL A 19 -32.05 -4.92 -20.40
CA VAL A 19 -30.83 -4.17 -20.76
C VAL A 19 -31.17 -2.78 -21.32
N LEU A 20 -32.20 -2.68 -22.17
CA LEU A 20 -32.72 -1.41 -22.69
C LEU A 20 -33.35 -0.57 -21.57
N ALA A 21 -34.15 -1.17 -20.69
CA ALA A 21 -34.66 -0.50 -19.49
C ALA A 21 -33.53 -0.08 -18.54
N TYR A 22 -32.46 -0.88 -18.43
CA TYR A 22 -31.25 -0.54 -17.67
C TYR A 22 -30.52 0.68 -18.25
N GLN A 23 -30.51 0.82 -19.59
CA GLN A 23 -29.95 2.01 -20.26
C GLN A 23 -30.82 3.26 -20.12
N PHE A 24 -32.14 3.12 -19.98
CA PHE A 24 -33.06 4.26 -19.86
C PHE A 24 -33.27 4.76 -18.42
N PHE A 25 -33.01 3.94 -17.40
CA PHE A 25 -33.23 4.29 -15.98
C PHE A 25 -31.98 4.69 -15.18
N LEU A 26 -30.79 4.67 -15.78
CA LEU A 26 -29.61 5.31 -15.19
C LEU A 26 -29.63 6.80 -15.54
N PRO A 27 -29.51 7.73 -14.57
CA PRO A 27 -29.28 9.13 -14.89
C PRO A 27 -28.04 9.22 -15.78
N ALA A 28 -28.16 9.90 -16.93
CA ALA A 28 -27.11 10.00 -17.91
C ALA A 28 -25.79 10.47 -17.26
N TYR A 29 -24.85 9.53 -17.10
CA TYR A 29 -23.57 9.77 -16.47
C TYR A 29 -22.77 10.77 -17.32
N ILE A 30 -22.42 11.92 -16.73
CA ILE A 30 -21.63 12.93 -17.43
C ILE A 30 -20.17 12.56 -17.30
N SER A 31 -19.54 12.23 -18.43
CA SER A 31 -18.12 11.91 -18.44
C SER A 31 -17.27 13.10 -17.99
N GLN A 32 -16.09 12.80 -17.44
CA GLN A 32 -15.13 13.80 -17.01
C GLN A 32 -14.80 14.81 -18.12
N GLU A 33 -14.64 14.34 -19.36
CA GLU A 33 -14.38 15.18 -20.53
C GLU A 33 -15.57 16.10 -20.84
N GLN A 34 -16.80 15.57 -20.80
CA GLN A 34 -18.02 16.36 -21.05
C GLN A 34 -18.17 17.48 -20.03
N ARG A 35 -17.96 17.19 -18.74
CA ARG A 35 -17.99 18.20 -17.67
C ARG A 35 -16.86 19.20 -17.82
N GLY A 36 -15.63 18.73 -18.05
CA GLY A 36 -14.46 19.58 -18.24
C GLY A 36 -14.67 20.62 -19.35
N LYS A 37 -15.18 20.19 -20.51
CA LYS A 37 -15.50 21.08 -21.63
C LYS A 37 -16.62 22.07 -21.29
N ALA A 38 -17.68 21.62 -20.60
CA ALA A 38 -18.80 22.49 -20.23
C ALA A 38 -18.39 23.58 -19.22
N VAL A 39 -17.64 23.21 -18.17
CA VAL A 39 -17.14 24.14 -17.15
C VAL A 39 -16.14 25.14 -17.76
N GLN A 40 -15.27 24.72 -18.67
CA GLN A 40 -14.34 25.62 -19.35
C GLN A 40 -15.03 26.63 -20.27
N LYS A 41 -16.06 26.20 -21.00
CA LYS A 41 -16.83 27.05 -21.93
C LYS A 41 -17.74 28.04 -21.22
N ASP A 42 -18.10 27.80 -19.96
CA ASP A 42 -18.96 28.73 -19.23
C ASP A 42 -18.26 30.10 -19.06
N THR A 43 -19.03 31.16 -19.25
CA THR A 43 -18.61 32.56 -19.09
C THR A 43 -18.38 32.92 -17.63
N ARG A 44 -18.95 32.13 -16.71
CA ARG A 44 -18.80 32.28 -15.26
C ARG A 44 -18.40 30.97 -14.60
N ILE A 45 -17.71 31.06 -13.48
CA ILE A 45 -17.36 29.90 -12.66
C ILE A 45 -18.56 29.60 -11.76
N GLN A 46 -19.25 28.48 -12.01
CA GLN A 46 -20.45 28.12 -11.25
C GLN A 46 -20.11 27.19 -10.08
N ILE A 47 -20.49 27.62 -8.87
CA ILE A 47 -20.32 26.89 -7.63
C ILE A 47 -21.70 26.69 -7.00
N ALA A 48 -22.06 25.45 -6.72
CA ALA A 48 -23.26 25.15 -5.94
C ALA A 48 -22.93 25.20 -4.44
N VAL A 49 -23.80 25.84 -3.67
CA VAL A 49 -23.68 25.93 -2.21
C VAL A 49 -24.89 25.26 -1.60
N VAL A 50 -24.67 24.22 -0.80
CA VAL A 50 -25.76 23.43 -0.25
C VAL A 50 -25.59 23.30 1.26
N ASP A 51 -26.53 23.85 2.02
CA ASP A 51 -26.64 23.73 3.49
C ASP A 51 -28.06 24.16 3.90
N SER A 52 -28.46 23.93 5.14
CA SER A 52 -29.82 24.31 5.57
C SER A 52 -29.97 25.83 5.74
N PHE A 53 -31.01 26.42 5.12
CA PHE A 53 -31.35 27.85 5.32
C PHE A 53 -31.86 28.16 6.72
N LYS A 54 -32.36 27.14 7.43
CA LYS A 54 -32.81 27.23 8.82
C LYS A 54 -31.67 27.01 9.82
N SER A 55 -30.45 26.76 9.34
CA SER A 55 -29.28 26.62 10.20
C SER A 55 -29.01 27.94 10.95
N GLN A 56 -28.72 27.85 12.24
CA GLN A 56 -28.32 28.98 13.07
C GLN A 56 -26.88 29.48 12.77
N THR A 57 -26.17 28.84 11.83
CA THR A 57 -24.80 29.20 11.44
C THR A 57 -24.75 30.34 10.44
N GLN A 58 -23.64 31.07 10.41
CA GLN A 58 -23.39 32.10 9.39
C GLN A 58 -22.72 31.57 8.10
N PHE A 59 -22.87 30.28 7.78
CA PHE A 59 -22.21 29.60 6.65
C PHE A 59 -22.41 30.29 5.29
N PHE A 60 -23.65 30.60 4.90
CA PHE A 60 -23.93 31.31 3.64
C PHE A 60 -23.35 32.74 3.61
N LYS A 61 -23.33 33.44 4.75
CA LYS A 61 -22.78 34.81 4.84
C LYS A 61 -21.29 34.84 4.52
N GLY A 62 -20.53 33.85 5.00
CA GLY A 62 -19.10 33.72 4.71
C GLY A 62 -18.83 33.54 3.21
N ILE A 63 -19.58 32.66 2.56
CA ILE A 63 -19.47 32.40 1.11
C ILE A 63 -19.79 33.66 0.30
N ARG A 64 -20.91 34.34 0.60
CA ARG A 64 -21.30 35.57 -0.08
C ARG A 64 -20.26 36.67 0.05
N LEU A 65 -19.59 36.80 1.20
CA LEU A 65 -18.50 37.77 1.35
C LEU A 65 -17.26 37.40 0.51
N ALA A 66 -16.91 36.11 0.43
CA ALA A 66 -15.78 35.65 -0.38
C ALA A 66 -16.02 35.90 -1.87
N VAL A 67 -17.21 35.55 -2.36
CA VAL A 67 -17.59 35.73 -3.77
C VAL A 67 -17.58 37.20 -4.16
N ASP A 68 -18.20 38.08 -3.37
CA ASP A 68 -18.22 39.52 -3.67
C ASP A 68 -16.80 40.07 -3.73
N ARG A 69 -15.93 39.74 -2.76
CA ARG A 69 -14.53 40.18 -2.80
C ARG A 69 -13.76 39.66 -4.00
N ILE A 70 -14.00 38.42 -4.44
CA ILE A 70 -13.35 37.87 -5.63
C ILE A 70 -13.83 38.61 -6.88
N ASN A 71 -15.13 38.83 -6.99
CA ASN A 71 -15.78 39.45 -8.14
C ASN A 71 -15.44 40.94 -8.27
N ASP A 72 -15.42 41.68 -7.15
CA ASP A 72 -15.00 43.08 -7.07
C ASP A 72 -13.53 43.27 -7.49
N ASN A 73 -12.69 42.24 -7.32
CA ASN A 73 -11.30 42.22 -7.76
C ASN A 73 -11.13 41.67 -9.20
N GLY A 74 -12.19 41.67 -10.01
CA GLY A 74 -12.15 41.26 -11.42
C GLY A 74 -12.40 39.77 -11.68
N GLY A 75 -12.76 38.99 -10.66
CA GLY A 75 -13.03 37.55 -10.79
C GLY A 75 -11.76 36.69 -10.85
N ILE A 76 -11.89 35.45 -11.33
CA ILE A 76 -10.77 34.50 -11.48
C ILE A 76 -10.48 34.35 -12.97
N HIS A 77 -9.28 34.74 -13.40
CA HIS A 77 -8.92 34.85 -14.83
C HIS A 77 -9.96 35.64 -15.66
N GLY A 78 -10.50 36.72 -15.09
CA GLY A 78 -11.53 37.56 -15.71
C GLY A 78 -12.95 36.97 -15.69
N LYS A 79 -13.14 35.75 -15.19
CA LYS A 79 -14.46 35.13 -15.04
C LYS A 79 -15.04 35.41 -13.67
N GLN A 80 -16.26 35.93 -13.65
CA GLN A 80 -17.02 36.15 -12.42
C GLN A 80 -17.45 34.81 -11.81
N VAL A 81 -17.38 34.71 -10.47
CA VAL A 81 -17.88 33.57 -9.71
C VAL A 81 -19.37 33.73 -9.48
N ARG A 82 -20.16 32.71 -9.83
CA ARG A 82 -21.60 32.66 -9.57
C ARG A 82 -21.90 31.52 -8.61
N ILE A 83 -22.47 31.85 -7.45
CA ILE A 83 -23.01 30.86 -6.52
C ILE A 83 -24.48 30.55 -6.82
N ILE A 84 -24.86 29.29 -6.61
CA ILE A 84 -26.25 28.82 -6.65
C ILE A 84 -26.53 28.14 -5.32
N GLU A 85 -27.41 28.74 -4.52
CA GLU A 85 -27.71 28.29 -3.17
C GLU A 85 -28.90 27.31 -3.18
N TYR A 86 -28.75 26.21 -2.44
CA TYR A 86 -29.78 25.19 -2.25
C TYR A 86 -29.98 24.92 -0.77
N ASP A 87 -31.25 24.79 -0.36
CA ASP A 87 -31.65 24.43 0.99
C ASP A 87 -31.88 22.92 1.09
N ASP A 88 -30.96 22.21 1.75
CA ASP A 88 -31.14 20.79 2.04
C ASP A 88 -32.05 20.52 3.25
N GLN A 89 -32.43 21.55 4.00
CA GLN A 89 -33.26 21.48 5.21
C GLN A 89 -32.72 20.51 6.28
N ASN A 90 -31.42 20.20 6.28
CA ASN A 90 -30.82 19.11 7.06
C ASN A 90 -31.55 17.76 6.85
N SER A 91 -32.08 17.51 5.65
CA SER A 91 -32.78 16.29 5.29
C SER A 91 -32.01 15.51 4.24
N LEU A 92 -31.66 14.26 4.56
CA LEU A 92 -30.93 13.38 3.65
C LEU A 92 -31.66 13.18 2.32
N SER A 93 -32.99 13.08 2.33
CA SER A 93 -33.79 12.87 1.11
C SER A 93 -33.76 14.10 0.20
N ILE A 94 -33.87 15.31 0.77
CA ILE A 94 -33.80 16.57 0.03
C ILE A 94 -32.38 16.78 -0.51
N ALA A 95 -31.36 16.55 0.32
CA ALA A 95 -29.95 16.62 -0.07
C ALA A 95 -29.62 15.67 -1.24
N THR A 96 -30.10 14.43 -1.20
CA THR A 96 -29.91 13.45 -2.27
C THR A 96 -30.55 13.92 -3.58
N ARG A 97 -31.76 14.50 -3.51
CA ARG A 97 -32.43 15.08 -4.69
C ARG A 97 -31.64 16.26 -5.27
N ILE A 98 -31.13 17.15 -4.41
CA ILE A 98 -30.27 18.27 -4.82
C ILE A 98 -28.98 17.75 -5.48
N ALA A 99 -28.33 16.74 -4.89
CA ALA A 99 -27.13 16.14 -5.43
C ALA A 99 -27.35 15.55 -6.83
N SER A 100 -28.48 14.86 -7.05
CA SER A 100 -28.89 14.37 -8.37
C SER A 100 -29.17 15.50 -9.36
N GLN A 101 -29.87 16.56 -8.93
CA GLN A 101 -30.14 17.74 -9.76
C GLN A 101 -28.85 18.44 -10.20
N LEU A 102 -27.91 18.65 -9.27
CA LEU A 102 -26.62 19.26 -9.53
C LEU A 102 -25.74 18.39 -10.43
N SER A 103 -25.83 17.06 -10.26
CA SER A 103 -25.12 16.10 -11.10
C SER A 103 -25.52 16.22 -12.56
N ALA A 104 -26.80 16.45 -12.85
CA ALA A 104 -27.31 16.66 -14.21
C ALA A 104 -26.83 17.99 -14.86
N GLN A 105 -26.37 18.97 -14.07
CA GLN A 105 -25.87 20.25 -14.57
C GLN A 105 -24.38 20.15 -14.91
N LYS A 106 -24.05 20.16 -16.21
CA LYS A 106 -22.67 19.94 -16.72
C LYS A 106 -21.68 21.05 -16.38
N ASN A 107 -22.15 22.26 -16.07
CA ASN A 107 -21.32 23.46 -15.86
C ASN A 107 -21.02 23.77 -14.39
N ILE A 108 -21.54 22.97 -13.45
CA ILE A 108 -21.16 23.06 -12.03
C ILE A 108 -19.74 22.52 -11.86
N LEU A 109 -18.83 23.40 -11.41
CA LEU A 109 -17.44 23.06 -11.10
C LEU A 109 -17.34 22.34 -9.75
N ALA A 110 -17.93 22.94 -8.73
CA ALA A 110 -17.79 22.50 -7.35
C ALA A 110 -19.11 22.62 -6.58
N VAL A 111 -19.25 21.77 -5.57
CA VAL A 111 -20.26 21.84 -4.53
C VAL A 111 -19.54 22.14 -3.21
N ILE A 112 -19.93 23.24 -2.57
CA ILE A 112 -19.49 23.61 -1.23
C ILE A 112 -20.61 23.33 -0.24
N GLY A 113 -20.31 22.54 0.78
CA GLY A 113 -21.25 22.23 1.85
C GLY A 113 -21.65 20.76 1.92
N HIS A 114 -22.93 20.54 2.16
CA HIS A 114 -23.46 19.71 3.23
C HIS A 114 -22.58 19.73 4.48
N ARG A 115 -22.99 20.53 5.46
CA ARG A 115 -22.21 20.70 6.70
C ARG A 115 -22.40 19.52 7.65
N ASP A 116 -23.58 18.92 7.64
CA ASP A 116 -23.90 17.72 8.41
C ASP A 116 -23.16 16.49 7.84
N PRO A 117 -22.36 15.76 8.66
CA PRO A 117 -21.56 14.64 8.16
C PRO A 117 -22.38 13.50 7.58
N GLU A 118 -23.53 13.17 8.17
CA GLU A 118 -24.36 12.07 7.70
C GLU A 118 -24.89 12.34 6.29
N ILE A 119 -25.29 13.58 6.02
CA ILE A 119 -25.70 14.03 4.69
C ILE A 119 -24.50 14.06 3.74
N ALA A 120 -23.39 14.70 4.14
CA ALA A 120 -22.21 14.89 3.30
C ALA A 120 -21.62 13.55 2.82
N VAL A 121 -21.51 12.58 3.73
CA VAL A 121 -21.05 11.23 3.42
C VAL A 121 -21.96 10.57 2.38
N SER A 122 -23.27 10.68 2.57
CA SER A 122 -24.25 10.02 1.69
C SER A 122 -24.23 10.58 0.27
N VAL A 123 -24.16 11.91 0.10
CA VAL A 123 -24.16 12.53 -1.23
C VAL A 123 -22.79 12.53 -1.92
N SER A 124 -21.71 12.28 -1.16
CA SER A 124 -20.34 12.25 -1.70
C SER A 124 -20.18 11.25 -2.85
N VAL A 125 -20.87 10.11 -2.77
CA VAL A 125 -20.87 9.08 -3.83
C VAL A 125 -21.40 9.64 -5.14
N THR A 126 -22.50 10.41 -5.08
CA THR A 126 -23.13 11.02 -6.24
C THR A 126 -22.21 12.07 -6.89
N TYR A 127 -21.59 12.94 -6.09
CA TYR A 127 -20.66 13.96 -6.61
C TYR A 127 -19.38 13.36 -7.17
N LYS A 128 -18.82 12.34 -6.49
CA LYS A 128 -17.66 11.58 -6.97
C LYS A 128 -17.95 10.94 -8.31
N ALA A 129 -19.07 10.21 -8.40
CA ALA A 129 -19.51 9.59 -9.64
C ALA A 129 -19.61 10.64 -10.75
N ASN A 130 -20.15 11.82 -10.47
CA ASN A 130 -20.37 12.83 -11.51
C ASN A 130 -19.20 13.81 -11.73
N ASN A 131 -17.99 13.53 -11.22
CA ASN A 131 -16.79 14.36 -11.41
C ASN A 131 -16.94 15.81 -10.90
N ILE A 132 -17.71 16.02 -9.83
CA ILE A 132 -17.92 17.34 -9.21
C ILE A 132 -17.02 17.47 -7.99
N LEU A 133 -16.24 18.54 -7.91
CA LEU A 133 -15.42 18.85 -6.73
C LEU A 133 -16.33 19.09 -5.52
N PHE A 134 -16.29 18.21 -4.53
CA PHE A 134 -17.08 18.33 -3.31
C PHE A 134 -16.19 18.76 -2.15
N ILE A 135 -16.35 20.00 -1.70
CA ILE A 135 -15.59 20.59 -0.59
C ILE A 135 -16.53 20.77 0.59
N SER A 136 -16.34 20.00 1.65
CA SER A 136 -17.28 19.91 2.76
C SER A 136 -16.57 19.83 4.10
N PRO A 137 -17.07 20.51 5.16
CA PRO A 137 -16.57 20.26 6.51
C PRO A 137 -17.05 18.91 7.06
N GLY A 138 -18.18 18.39 6.56
CA GLY A 138 -18.82 17.15 6.99
C GLY A 138 -18.34 15.90 6.27
N ALA A 139 -17.59 16.03 5.17
CA ALA A 139 -17.12 14.86 4.41
C ALA A 139 -16.25 13.90 5.25
N ASP A 140 -16.37 12.61 4.93
CA ASP A 140 -15.51 11.53 5.41
C ASP A 140 -14.64 11.00 4.26
N ILE A 141 -13.34 11.25 4.35
CA ILE A 141 -12.37 10.80 3.36
C ILE A 141 -12.00 9.32 3.51
N ASN A 142 -12.22 8.70 4.67
CA ASN A 142 -11.82 7.31 4.93
C ASN A 142 -12.78 6.31 4.28
N ARG A 143 -14.03 6.71 4.04
CA ARG A 143 -15.08 5.83 3.48
C ARG A 143 -15.23 5.94 1.96
N PHE A 144 -15.02 7.14 1.39
CA PHE A 144 -15.28 7.43 -0.03
C PHE A 144 -14.20 8.31 -0.70
N GLY A 145 -13.08 8.56 -0.02
CA GLY A 145 -12.00 9.43 -0.49
C GLY A 145 -11.37 9.01 -1.80
N GLY A 146 -10.57 9.93 -2.36
CA GLY A 146 -9.59 9.61 -3.40
C GLY A 146 -9.81 10.17 -4.80
N SER A 147 -10.87 10.94 -5.11
CA SER A 147 -10.98 11.49 -6.49
C SER A 147 -11.55 12.89 -6.63
N TYR A 148 -12.61 13.27 -5.91
CA TYR A 148 -13.20 14.62 -6.01
C TYR A 148 -13.75 15.13 -4.67
N ILE A 149 -13.50 14.39 -3.58
CA ILE A 149 -14.06 14.66 -2.26
C ILE A 149 -12.97 15.22 -1.35
N PHE A 150 -13.27 16.34 -0.69
CA PHE A 150 -12.35 17.07 0.17
C PHE A 150 -13.01 17.42 1.50
N LYS A 151 -12.35 17.06 2.61
CA LYS A 151 -12.73 17.45 3.96
C LYS A 151 -12.06 18.76 4.31
N PHE A 152 -12.84 19.83 4.45
CA PHE A 152 -12.36 21.17 4.79
C PHE A 152 -12.64 21.50 6.27
N SER A 153 -12.02 20.73 7.16
CA SER A 153 -12.10 20.86 8.62
C SER A 153 -11.08 19.91 9.23
N PRO A 154 -10.57 20.18 10.45
CA PRO A 154 -9.78 19.19 11.17
C PRO A 154 -10.50 17.85 11.26
N THR A 155 -9.73 16.76 11.25
CA THR A 155 -10.28 15.42 11.48
C THR A 155 -10.67 15.24 12.95
N ASP A 156 -11.51 14.23 13.20
CA ASP A 156 -11.92 13.89 14.57
C ASP A 156 -10.69 13.46 15.38
N GLU A 157 -9.73 12.76 14.77
CA GLU A 157 -8.46 12.37 15.39
C GLU A 157 -7.62 13.60 15.77
N THR A 158 -7.48 14.57 14.86
CA THR A 158 -6.69 15.80 15.08
C THR A 158 -7.27 16.60 16.25
N LEU A 159 -8.60 16.75 16.29
CA LEU A 159 -9.26 17.46 17.39
C LEU A 159 -9.20 16.68 18.70
N SER A 160 -9.44 15.37 18.69
CA SER A 160 -9.37 14.52 19.88
C SER A 160 -7.97 14.53 20.51
N GLN A 161 -6.92 14.49 19.70
CA GLN A 161 -5.54 14.61 20.16
C GLN A 161 -5.29 15.99 20.81
N ALA A 162 -5.72 17.07 20.16
CA ALA A 162 -5.58 18.42 20.72
C ALA A 162 -6.30 18.55 22.07
N ILE A 163 -7.54 18.06 22.16
CA ILE A 163 -8.35 18.12 23.39
C ILE A 163 -7.69 17.29 24.49
N THR A 164 -7.18 16.10 24.17
CA THR A 164 -6.51 15.23 25.13
C THR A 164 -5.23 15.85 25.69
N LEU A 165 -4.39 16.44 24.82
CA LEU A 165 -3.18 17.16 25.24
C LEU A 165 -3.53 18.38 26.11
N PHE A 166 -4.57 19.11 25.73
CA PHE A 166 -5.10 20.22 26.51
C PHE A 166 -5.57 19.75 27.90
N SER A 167 -6.30 18.64 27.99
CA SER A 167 -6.74 18.05 29.25
C SER A 167 -5.58 17.71 30.18
N LYS A 168 -4.54 17.05 29.66
CA LYS A 168 -3.33 16.74 30.46
C LYS A 168 -2.65 17.99 31.00
N ARG A 169 -2.44 19.00 30.14
CA ARG A 169 -1.81 20.27 30.55
C ARG A 169 -2.60 20.98 31.65
N ASN A 170 -3.92 20.86 31.63
CA ASN A 170 -4.81 21.47 32.62
C ASN A 170 -5.15 20.53 33.79
N LYS A 171 -4.47 19.38 33.91
CA LYS A 171 -4.65 18.40 34.99
C LYS A 171 -6.06 17.80 35.06
N TYR A 172 -6.75 17.70 33.93
CA TYR A 172 -8.01 16.96 33.83
C TYR A 172 -7.70 15.48 33.56
N HIS A 173 -7.43 14.71 34.62
CA HIS A 173 -7.02 13.31 34.53
C HIS A 173 -8.21 12.38 34.38
N SER A 174 -9.29 12.65 35.13
CA SER A 174 -10.52 11.85 35.11
C SER A 174 -11.59 12.53 34.28
N ILE A 175 -12.03 11.90 33.19
CA ILE A 175 -12.99 12.49 32.24
C ILE A 175 -14.24 11.63 32.12
N VAL A 176 -15.40 12.29 32.10
CA VAL A 176 -16.67 11.68 31.67
C VAL A 176 -16.88 11.97 30.19
N ILE A 177 -17.23 10.96 29.40
CA ILE A 177 -17.62 11.12 28.00
C ILE A 177 -19.15 11.15 27.91
N LEU A 178 -19.68 12.22 27.32
CA LEU A 178 -21.09 12.36 26.97
C LEU A 178 -21.23 12.57 25.47
N TYR A 179 -22.09 11.79 24.83
CA TYR A 179 -22.35 11.96 23.40
C TYR A 179 -23.81 11.79 22.99
N ASP A 180 -24.23 12.53 21.97
CA ASP A 180 -25.53 12.31 21.33
C ASP A 180 -25.53 10.99 20.54
N ILE A 181 -26.65 10.28 20.50
CA ILE A 181 -26.77 8.97 19.82
C ILE A 181 -26.56 9.02 18.29
N SER A 182 -26.45 10.21 17.68
CA SER A 182 -26.19 10.27 16.24
C SER A 182 -24.83 9.64 15.87
N PRO A 183 -24.73 8.99 14.69
CA PRO A 183 -23.53 8.26 14.31
C PRO A 183 -22.25 9.10 14.32
N SER A 184 -22.32 10.37 13.89
CA SER A 184 -21.13 11.24 13.85
C SER A 184 -20.64 11.66 15.24
N THR A 185 -21.54 11.90 16.20
CA THR A 185 -21.17 12.29 17.56
C THR A 185 -20.66 11.11 18.36
N LYS A 186 -21.27 9.93 18.17
CA LYS A 186 -20.78 8.66 18.72
C LYS A 186 -19.37 8.35 18.22
N ARG A 187 -19.15 8.40 16.90
CA ARG A 187 -17.82 8.15 16.31
C ARG A 187 -16.76 9.08 16.88
N PHE A 188 -17.07 10.37 17.03
CA PHE A 188 -16.12 11.30 17.62
C PHE A 188 -15.80 10.91 19.07
N ALA A 189 -16.82 10.54 19.86
CA ALA A 189 -16.63 10.11 21.24
C ALA A 189 -15.75 8.86 21.35
N GLU A 190 -15.90 7.89 20.44
CA GLU A 190 -15.04 6.71 20.32
C GLU A 190 -13.58 7.13 20.03
N VAL A 191 -13.36 7.98 19.03
CA VAL A 191 -12.01 8.50 18.68
C VAL A 191 -11.39 9.29 19.83
N PHE A 192 -12.19 10.07 20.57
CA PHE A 192 -11.72 10.77 21.76
C PHE A 192 -11.34 9.79 22.87
N ASN A 193 -12.16 8.77 23.14
CA ASN A 193 -11.89 7.74 24.14
C ASN A 193 -10.56 7.03 23.84
N GLU A 194 -10.34 6.62 22.59
CA GLU A 194 -9.08 6.02 22.14
C GLU A 194 -7.89 6.96 22.42
N LYS A 195 -7.96 8.23 22.03
CA LYS A 195 -6.87 9.20 22.26
C LYS A 195 -6.64 9.52 23.72
N ALA A 196 -7.72 9.59 24.51
CA ALA A 196 -7.65 9.81 25.94
C ALA A 196 -6.90 8.65 26.63
N ILE A 197 -7.25 7.40 26.31
CA ILE A 197 -6.58 6.20 26.83
C ILE A 197 -5.10 6.16 26.39
N GLU A 198 -4.81 6.39 25.11
CA GLU A 198 -3.43 6.46 24.57
C GLU A 198 -2.56 7.47 25.32
N SER A 199 -3.17 8.58 25.76
CA SER A 199 -2.47 9.65 26.45
C SER A 199 -2.42 9.47 27.97
N GLY A 200 -2.99 8.40 28.52
CA GLY A 200 -3.04 8.11 29.96
C GLY A 200 -4.07 8.92 30.73
N LEU A 201 -5.14 9.40 30.08
CA LEU A 201 -6.32 9.93 30.78
C LEU A 201 -7.24 8.78 31.20
N HIS A 202 -7.91 8.96 32.33
CA HIS A 202 -8.82 7.96 32.89
C HIS A 202 -10.27 8.32 32.55
N ILE A 203 -10.91 7.52 31.70
CA ILE A 203 -12.33 7.69 31.39
C ILE A 203 -13.17 7.00 32.47
N VAL A 204 -13.84 7.79 33.31
CA VAL A 204 -14.57 7.27 34.49
C VAL A 204 -16.00 6.86 34.19
N ALA A 205 -16.58 7.39 33.11
CA ALA A 205 -17.90 7.04 32.61
C ALA A 205 -18.04 7.43 31.15
N GLU A 206 -18.76 6.62 30.40
CA GLU A 206 -19.23 6.92 29.05
C GLU A 206 -20.75 6.77 29.03
N LYS A 207 -21.46 7.81 28.61
CA LYS A 207 -22.93 7.81 28.54
C LYS A 207 -23.42 8.51 27.28
N PHE A 208 -24.61 8.13 26.83
CA PHE A 208 -25.24 8.70 25.64
C PHE A 208 -26.58 9.36 25.97
N TYR A 209 -26.99 10.33 25.13
CA TYR A 209 -28.29 10.98 25.21
C TYR A 209 -28.88 11.19 23.81
N SER A 210 -30.17 11.48 23.70
CA SER A 210 -30.79 11.86 22.43
C SER A 210 -31.08 13.35 22.40
N THR A 211 -30.74 14.05 21.31
CA THR A 211 -31.19 15.45 21.13
C THR A 211 -32.71 15.62 21.05
N MET A 212 -33.46 14.52 20.93
CA MET A 212 -34.94 14.52 20.98
C MET A 212 -35.50 14.60 22.40
N ASP A 213 -34.70 14.29 23.41
CA ASP A 213 -35.15 14.35 24.81
C ASP A 213 -35.17 15.81 25.29
N SER A 214 -36.12 16.14 26.16
CA SER A 214 -36.23 17.46 26.80
C SER A 214 -35.68 17.49 28.23
N ASP A 215 -35.43 16.33 28.83
CA ASP A 215 -34.96 16.18 30.21
C ASP A 215 -33.82 15.17 30.29
N TYR A 216 -32.65 15.64 30.70
CA TYR A 216 -31.42 14.88 30.84
C TYR A 216 -31.06 14.64 32.32
N ARG A 217 -31.92 15.03 33.28
CA ARG A 217 -31.57 14.99 34.72
C ARG A 217 -31.24 13.59 35.22
N PHE A 218 -31.80 12.54 34.65
CA PHE A 218 -31.49 11.15 35.03
C PHE A 218 -30.01 10.80 34.79
N ILE A 219 -29.54 10.95 33.54
CA ILE A 219 -28.15 10.66 33.15
C ILE A 219 -27.16 11.57 33.89
N LEU A 220 -27.53 12.84 34.09
CA LEU A 220 -26.69 13.80 34.79
C LEU A 220 -26.61 13.52 36.30
N SER A 221 -27.70 13.05 36.92
CA SER A 221 -27.69 12.67 38.35
C SER A 221 -26.85 11.42 38.58
N ASP A 222 -26.94 10.44 37.68
CA ASP A 222 -26.07 9.25 37.72
C ASP A 222 -24.59 9.62 37.65
N ILE A 223 -24.21 10.47 36.68
CA ILE A 223 -22.83 10.99 36.57
C ILE A 223 -22.38 11.70 37.85
N LYS A 224 -23.23 12.57 38.40
CA LYS A 224 -22.91 13.35 39.60
C LYS A 224 -22.79 12.50 40.86
N MET A 225 -23.61 11.47 41.02
CA MET A 225 -23.68 10.67 42.25
C MET A 225 -22.69 9.51 42.26
N ASN A 226 -22.38 8.92 41.09
CA ASN A 226 -21.63 7.67 41.01
C ASN A 226 -20.19 7.82 40.50
N HIS A 227 -19.78 9.00 40.04
CA HIS A 227 -18.46 9.20 39.44
C HIS A 227 -17.77 10.47 39.95
N THR A 228 -16.46 10.38 40.21
CA THR A 228 -15.59 11.54 40.49
C THR A 228 -14.79 11.87 39.23
N PHE A 229 -14.86 13.11 38.76
CA PHE A 229 -14.23 13.54 37.50
C PHE A 229 -13.77 15.00 37.55
N ASP A 230 -12.75 15.29 36.75
CA ASP A 230 -12.16 16.62 36.60
C ASP A 230 -12.83 17.42 35.49
N ALA A 231 -13.28 16.74 34.41
CA ALA A 231 -13.90 17.37 33.25
C ALA A 231 -14.89 16.44 32.55
N ILE A 232 -15.72 17.03 31.68
CA ILE A 232 -16.64 16.29 30.82
C ILE A 232 -16.27 16.57 29.36
N PHE A 233 -16.00 15.54 28.58
CA PHE A 233 -15.95 15.64 27.13
C PHE A 233 -17.36 15.46 26.56
N LEU A 234 -17.85 16.47 25.83
CA LEU A 234 -19.21 16.51 25.29
C LEU A 234 -19.19 16.57 23.76
N SER A 235 -19.67 15.51 23.11
CA SER A 235 -19.83 15.39 21.66
C SER A 235 -21.31 15.42 21.28
N GLY A 236 -21.82 16.54 20.77
CA GLY A 236 -23.25 16.66 20.47
C GLY A 236 -23.62 17.71 19.44
N LYS A 237 -24.90 17.73 19.07
CA LYS A 237 -25.50 18.68 18.12
C LYS A 237 -26.40 19.71 18.83
N ILE A 238 -26.54 20.89 18.21
CA ILE A 238 -27.48 21.95 18.64
C ILE A 238 -28.88 21.62 18.08
N PRO A 239 -29.98 21.88 18.82
CA PRO A 239 -30.04 22.57 20.11
C PRO A 239 -29.81 21.70 21.35
N GLY A 240 -29.79 20.37 21.24
CA GLY A 240 -29.72 19.46 22.39
C GLY A 240 -28.56 19.73 23.35
N VAL A 241 -27.35 19.99 22.83
CA VAL A 241 -26.18 20.38 23.67
C VAL A 241 -26.45 21.60 24.53
N THR A 242 -27.16 22.61 24.01
CA THR A 242 -27.49 23.83 24.74
C THR A 242 -28.38 23.53 25.94
N HIS A 243 -29.38 22.65 25.77
CA HIS A 243 -30.28 22.25 26.85
C HIS A 243 -29.57 21.37 27.90
N LEU A 244 -28.73 20.45 27.45
CA LEU A 244 -27.94 19.59 28.33
C LEU A 244 -27.01 20.41 29.22
N ILE A 245 -26.26 21.37 28.66
CA ILE A 245 -25.36 22.25 29.43
C ILE A 245 -26.14 23.05 30.48
N LYS A 246 -27.34 23.56 30.16
CA LYS A 246 -28.18 24.26 31.15
C LYS A 246 -28.55 23.36 32.32
N GLN A 247 -29.08 22.18 32.04
CA GLN A 247 -29.49 21.24 33.10
C GLN A 247 -28.29 20.74 33.92
N MET A 248 -27.12 20.56 33.31
CA MET A 248 -25.87 20.26 34.02
C MET A 248 -25.54 21.31 35.09
N ARG A 249 -25.62 22.59 34.72
CA ARG A 249 -25.35 23.68 35.67
C ARG A 249 -26.44 23.80 36.72
N GLU A 250 -27.72 23.62 36.35
CA GLU A 250 -28.85 23.64 37.29
C GLU A 250 -28.72 22.59 38.40
N ILE A 251 -28.24 21.39 38.07
CA ILE A 251 -28.01 20.34 39.08
C ILE A 251 -26.63 20.43 39.76
N GLY A 252 -25.83 21.46 39.46
CA GLY A 252 -24.56 21.73 40.14
C GLY A 252 -23.34 20.98 39.63
N ILE A 253 -23.34 20.48 38.38
CA ILE A 253 -22.12 20.02 37.71
C ILE A 253 -21.40 21.25 37.17
N ASN A 254 -20.33 21.69 37.84
CA ASN A 254 -19.59 22.92 37.51
C ASN A 254 -18.22 22.68 36.87
N GLN A 255 -17.82 21.41 36.72
CA GLN A 255 -16.60 20.99 36.05
C GLN A 255 -16.52 21.54 34.61
N PRO A 256 -15.30 21.76 34.09
CA PRO A 256 -15.08 22.15 32.70
C PRO A 256 -15.76 21.18 31.71
N ILE A 257 -16.45 21.76 30.72
CA ILE A 257 -17.04 20.99 29.62
C ILE A 257 -16.16 21.19 28.39
N LEU A 258 -15.44 20.16 27.97
CA LEU A 258 -14.60 20.12 26.78
C LEU A 258 -15.46 19.71 25.58
N THR A 259 -15.47 20.50 24.51
CA THR A 259 -16.27 20.20 23.33
C THR A 259 -15.64 20.75 22.05
N THR A 260 -16.32 20.56 20.92
CA THR A 260 -15.75 20.74 19.58
C THR A 260 -16.27 22.01 18.89
N ASN A 261 -15.58 22.41 17.82
CA ASN A 261 -15.94 23.55 16.97
C ASN A 261 -17.35 23.48 16.36
N ARG A 262 -18.05 22.34 16.50
CA ARG A 262 -19.42 22.16 16.00
C ARG A 262 -20.42 23.10 16.67
N ILE A 263 -20.20 23.43 17.94
CA ILE A 263 -21.07 24.31 18.72
C ILE A 263 -20.54 25.75 18.84
N ASP A 264 -19.41 26.07 18.22
CA ASP A 264 -18.78 27.41 18.25
C ASP A 264 -19.52 28.39 17.32
N ILE A 265 -20.79 28.65 17.64
CA ILE A 265 -21.69 29.53 16.89
C ILE A 265 -22.36 30.52 17.84
N ASN A 266 -22.59 31.75 17.37
CA ASN A 266 -23.08 32.85 18.22
C ASN A 266 -24.42 32.53 18.91
N ASP A 267 -25.31 31.82 18.22
CA ASP A 267 -26.62 31.41 18.74
C ASP A 267 -26.50 30.48 19.96
N HIS A 268 -25.57 29.52 19.95
CA HIS A 268 -25.34 28.64 21.09
C HIS A 268 -24.96 29.43 22.34
N TRP A 269 -23.98 30.32 22.19
CA TRP A 269 -23.47 31.15 23.28
C TRP A 269 -24.54 32.07 23.86
N THR A 270 -25.36 32.66 22.98
CA THR A 270 -26.47 33.52 23.36
C THR A 270 -27.55 32.73 24.11
N ASN A 271 -27.94 31.56 23.58
CA ASN A 271 -29.00 30.74 24.15
C ASN A 271 -28.58 30.03 25.44
N ALA A 272 -27.34 29.58 25.56
CA ALA A 272 -26.80 28.97 26.77
C ALA A 272 -26.60 30.00 27.89
N GLY A 273 -26.26 31.25 27.54
CA GLY A 273 -26.04 32.33 28.50
C GLY A 273 -25.02 31.95 29.56
N LYS A 274 -25.29 32.29 30.83
CA LYS A 274 -24.42 31.97 31.97
C LYS A 274 -24.14 30.47 32.14
N ALA A 275 -25.03 29.59 31.67
CA ALA A 275 -24.80 28.14 31.79
C ALA A 275 -23.60 27.66 30.96
N SER A 276 -23.22 28.41 29.93
CA SER A 276 -22.02 28.12 29.15
C SER A 276 -20.71 28.48 29.86
N ASP A 277 -20.75 29.13 31.04
CA ASP A 277 -19.53 29.38 31.80
C ASP A 277 -18.79 28.08 32.09
N ASN A 278 -17.46 28.13 31.92
CA ASN A 278 -16.55 26.99 32.00
C ASN A 278 -16.77 25.91 30.90
N THR A 279 -17.47 26.23 29.82
CA THR A 279 -17.43 25.44 28.58
C THR A 279 -16.22 25.87 27.74
N ILE A 280 -15.43 24.89 27.32
CA ILE A 280 -14.17 25.04 26.59
C ILE A 280 -14.31 24.37 25.23
N VAL A 281 -14.11 25.13 24.16
CA VAL A 281 -14.26 24.66 22.78
C VAL A 281 -12.94 24.64 22.06
N ALA A 282 -12.59 23.49 21.50
CA ALA A 282 -11.52 23.36 20.51
C ALA A 282 -12.02 23.90 19.15
N THR A 283 -11.42 24.99 18.67
CA THR A 283 -11.86 25.72 17.48
C THR A 283 -10.69 26.22 16.63
N CYS A 284 -10.93 26.40 15.34
CA CYS A 284 -9.91 26.94 14.43
C CYS A 284 -10.03 28.45 14.27
N PHE A 285 -11.14 29.06 14.69
CA PHE A 285 -11.38 30.48 14.48
C PHE A 285 -11.11 31.30 15.73
N ASN A 286 -10.15 32.21 15.67
CA ASN A 286 -9.87 33.16 16.73
C ASN A 286 -10.16 34.60 16.28
N ILE A 287 -11.27 35.17 16.77
CA ILE A 287 -11.68 36.54 16.42
C ILE A 287 -10.72 37.63 16.95
N ARG A 288 -9.93 37.33 17.99
CA ARG A 288 -8.93 38.24 18.56
C ARG A 288 -7.55 38.07 17.94
N LEU A 289 -7.38 37.16 16.97
CA LEU A 289 -6.11 36.92 16.31
C LEU A 289 -5.66 38.18 15.56
N ARG A 290 -4.50 38.74 15.94
CA ARG A 290 -3.96 39.98 15.37
C ARG A 290 -3.31 39.80 13.98
N LYS A 291 -3.74 38.81 13.19
CA LYS A 291 -3.30 38.65 11.80
C LYS A 291 -4.08 39.59 10.89
N GLN A 292 -3.38 40.26 9.98
CA GLN A 292 -3.96 41.29 9.12
C GLN A 292 -5.11 40.75 8.25
N ASN A 293 -4.95 39.56 7.66
CA ASN A 293 -5.98 38.92 6.83
C ASN A 293 -7.26 38.58 7.63
N THR A 294 -7.12 38.00 8.81
CA THR A 294 -8.23 37.67 9.72
C THR A 294 -8.97 38.94 10.16
N GLN A 295 -8.24 39.99 10.56
CA GLN A 295 -8.86 41.26 10.98
C GLN A 295 -9.56 41.98 9.84
N SER A 296 -8.99 41.97 8.63
CA SER A 296 -9.65 42.51 7.44
C SER A 296 -10.93 41.75 7.10
N PHE A 297 -10.93 40.41 7.20
CA PHE A 297 -12.14 39.60 7.06
C PHE A 297 -13.20 39.96 8.10
N ILE A 298 -12.82 40.05 9.38
CA ILE A 298 -13.75 40.38 10.48
C ILE A 298 -14.40 41.75 10.24
N LYS A 299 -13.61 42.78 9.92
CA LYS A 299 -14.11 44.13 9.63
C LYS A 299 -15.07 44.14 8.43
N ALA A 300 -14.67 43.50 7.33
CA ALA A 300 -15.50 43.43 6.12
C ALA A 300 -16.82 42.68 6.39
N PHE A 301 -16.75 41.58 7.15
CA PHE A 301 -17.92 40.80 7.52
C PHE A 301 -18.88 41.59 8.41
N GLN A 302 -18.36 42.25 9.44
CA GLN A 302 -19.15 43.08 10.34
C GLN A 302 -19.79 44.27 9.60
N SER A 303 -19.02 44.94 8.74
CA SER A 303 -19.53 46.05 7.93
C SER A 303 -20.67 45.62 7.01
N LYS A 304 -20.62 44.41 6.46
CA LYS A 304 -21.62 43.92 5.50
C LYS A 304 -22.87 43.35 6.17
N PHE A 305 -22.70 42.61 7.26
CA PHE A 305 -23.80 41.85 7.87
C PHE A 305 -24.24 42.36 9.24
N SER A 306 -23.62 43.42 9.76
CA SER A 306 -23.90 44.02 11.07
C SER A 306 -23.81 43.05 12.25
N VAL A 307 -23.06 41.94 12.09
CA VAL A 307 -22.81 40.92 13.11
C VAL A 307 -21.35 40.47 13.02
N LEU A 308 -20.79 40.02 14.14
CA LEU A 308 -19.46 39.42 14.13
C LEU A 308 -19.52 38.01 13.49
N PRO A 309 -18.47 37.61 12.74
CA PRO A 309 -18.40 36.28 12.14
C PRO A 309 -18.30 35.18 13.20
N ASP A 310 -18.96 34.05 12.96
CA ASP A 310 -18.75 32.80 13.69
C ASP A 310 -17.69 31.90 12.99
N ASN A 311 -17.41 30.74 13.58
CA ASN A 311 -16.46 29.76 13.03
C ASN A 311 -16.87 29.26 11.63
N TYR A 312 -18.16 29.12 11.33
CA TYR A 312 -18.63 28.64 10.02
C TYR A 312 -18.60 29.73 8.96
N ALA A 313 -18.80 31.00 9.31
CA ALA A 313 -18.57 32.13 8.40
C ALA A 313 -17.11 32.19 7.95
N ALA A 314 -16.16 32.09 8.89
CA ALA A 314 -14.73 32.09 8.56
C ALA A 314 -14.34 30.86 7.73
N LYS A 315 -14.84 29.67 8.10
CA LYS A 315 -14.55 28.42 7.38
C LYS A 315 -15.10 28.41 5.96
N SER A 316 -16.34 28.85 5.77
CA SER A 316 -16.98 28.86 4.44
C SER A 316 -16.43 29.96 3.53
N TYR A 317 -16.00 31.10 4.11
CA TYR A 317 -15.22 32.11 3.41
C TYR A 317 -13.91 31.51 2.87
N ASP A 318 -13.16 30.81 3.71
CA ASP A 318 -11.91 30.17 3.33
C ASP A 318 -12.10 29.06 2.29
N MET A 319 -13.18 28.27 2.32
CA MET A 319 -13.46 27.26 1.29
C MET A 319 -13.53 27.85 -0.13
N VAL A 320 -14.17 29.02 -0.28
CA VAL A 320 -14.30 29.71 -1.56
C VAL A 320 -12.95 30.34 -1.98
N CYS A 321 -12.27 31.00 -1.04
CA CYS A 321 -10.96 31.59 -1.30
C CYS A 321 -9.91 30.52 -1.64
N PHE A 322 -9.98 29.35 -1.01
CA PHE A 322 -9.13 28.20 -1.32
C PHE A 322 -9.38 27.69 -2.74
N LEU A 323 -10.64 27.45 -3.11
CA LEU A 323 -10.98 27.02 -4.46
C LEU A 323 -10.52 28.06 -5.51
N ALA A 324 -10.69 29.35 -5.25
CA ALA A 324 -10.20 30.42 -6.11
C ALA A 324 -8.67 30.40 -6.25
N HIS A 325 -7.95 30.21 -5.15
CA HIS A 325 -6.50 30.08 -5.14
C HIS A 325 -6.02 28.88 -5.96
N VAL A 326 -6.67 27.73 -5.83
CA VAL A 326 -6.34 26.50 -6.59
C VAL A 326 -6.58 26.71 -8.08
N ILE A 327 -7.69 27.35 -8.47
CA ILE A 327 -7.97 27.66 -9.88
C ILE A 327 -6.88 28.58 -10.45
N ASN A 328 -6.50 29.63 -9.71
CA ASN A 328 -5.39 30.50 -10.10
C ASN A 328 -4.07 29.75 -10.24
N LYS A 329 -3.75 28.88 -9.27
CA LYS A 329 -2.50 28.09 -9.27
C LYS A 329 -2.44 27.08 -10.41
N SER A 330 -3.57 26.48 -10.76
CA SER A 330 -3.68 25.50 -11.84
C SER A 330 -3.88 26.12 -13.23
N ALA A 331 -4.15 27.43 -13.29
CA ALA A 331 -4.58 28.13 -14.50
C ALA A 331 -5.74 27.43 -15.24
N SER A 332 -6.61 26.73 -14.51
CA SER A 332 -7.63 25.86 -15.11
C SER A 332 -8.88 25.75 -14.25
N THR A 333 -10.05 25.71 -14.92
CA THR A 333 -11.33 25.38 -14.30
C THR A 333 -11.77 23.94 -14.61
N GLN A 334 -10.91 23.10 -15.20
CA GLN A 334 -11.25 21.68 -15.38
C GLN A 334 -11.24 20.97 -14.03
N PRO A 335 -12.34 20.27 -13.64
CA PRO A 335 -12.43 19.62 -12.34
C PRO A 335 -11.26 18.68 -12.03
N ILE A 336 -10.77 17.93 -13.01
CA ILE A 336 -9.64 17.00 -12.81
C ILE A 336 -8.33 17.72 -12.51
N VAL A 337 -8.07 18.85 -13.17
CA VAL A 337 -6.85 19.64 -12.98
C VAL A 337 -6.91 20.32 -11.61
N VAL A 338 -8.06 20.89 -11.26
CA VAL A 338 -8.30 21.50 -9.95
C VAL A 338 -8.18 20.44 -8.83
N ASN A 339 -8.78 19.26 -8.99
CA ASN A 339 -8.64 18.16 -8.04
C ASN A 339 -7.17 17.76 -7.84
N SER A 340 -6.45 17.53 -8.94
CA SER A 340 -5.04 17.12 -8.88
C SER A 340 -4.21 18.20 -8.19
N THR A 341 -4.44 19.47 -8.54
CA THR A 341 -3.74 20.61 -7.94
C THR A 341 -3.95 20.67 -6.43
N ILE A 342 -5.17 20.46 -5.93
CA ILE A 342 -5.44 20.41 -4.48
C ILE A 342 -4.58 19.32 -3.82
N ARG A 343 -4.52 18.12 -4.40
CA ARG A 343 -3.83 16.98 -3.77
C ARG A 343 -2.31 17.10 -3.73
N PHE A 344 -1.73 17.89 -4.62
CA PHE A 344 -0.27 18.14 -4.67
C PHE A 344 0.12 19.53 -4.12
N MET A 345 -0.82 20.24 -3.49
CA MET A 345 -0.49 21.38 -2.65
C MET A 345 -0.16 20.90 -1.24
N ASN A 346 0.87 21.49 -0.63
CA ASN A 346 1.25 21.16 0.75
C ASN A 346 0.55 22.08 1.76
N GLN A 347 0.53 23.39 1.47
CA GLN A 347 0.03 24.41 2.39
C GLN A 347 -0.75 25.51 1.67
N TRP A 348 -1.63 26.19 2.43
CA TRP A 348 -2.34 27.39 1.98
C TRP A 348 -2.64 28.35 3.14
N GLN A 349 -2.62 29.65 2.89
CA GLN A 349 -2.89 30.68 3.90
C GLN A 349 -4.32 31.23 3.76
N GLY A 350 -5.18 30.94 4.75
CA GLY A 350 -6.55 31.46 4.86
C GLY A 350 -6.73 32.41 6.05
N VAL A 351 -7.98 32.85 6.30
CA VAL A 351 -8.35 33.71 7.44
C VAL A 351 -8.36 32.94 8.76
N LEU A 352 -8.53 31.62 8.72
CA LEU A 352 -8.38 30.70 9.86
C LEU A 352 -6.91 30.40 10.19
N GLY A 353 -5.96 30.88 9.39
CA GLY A 353 -4.54 30.62 9.57
C GLY A 353 -3.97 29.82 8.41
N GLU A 354 -2.81 29.21 8.66
CA GLU A 354 -2.17 28.32 7.69
C GLU A 354 -2.89 26.98 7.70
N TYR A 355 -3.07 26.39 6.52
CA TYR A 355 -3.70 25.09 6.30
C TYR A 355 -2.66 24.07 5.85
N ASP A 356 -2.77 22.86 6.38
CA ASP A 356 -2.17 21.67 5.78
C ASP A 356 -3.14 21.03 4.80
N ILE A 357 -2.59 20.55 3.69
CA ILE A 357 -3.32 19.88 2.63
C ILE A 357 -2.69 18.51 2.41
N SER A 358 -3.49 17.47 2.65
CA SER A 358 -3.04 16.09 2.51
C SER A 358 -3.48 15.52 1.16
N ARG A 359 -2.66 14.59 0.63
CA ARG A 359 -2.93 13.94 -0.67
C ARG A 359 -4.25 13.19 -0.72
N ASN A 360 -4.75 12.68 0.42
CA ASN A 360 -6.03 11.98 0.50
C ASN A 360 -7.25 12.94 0.49
N GLY A 361 -7.04 14.25 0.66
CA GLY A 361 -8.06 15.28 0.52
C GLY A 361 -8.53 15.91 1.84
N VAL A 362 -7.81 15.78 2.95
CA VAL A 362 -8.02 16.64 4.14
C VAL A 362 -7.33 17.98 3.91
N ILE A 363 -8.09 19.06 4.11
CA ILE A 363 -7.64 20.44 4.11
C ILE A 363 -8.01 21.02 5.48
N GLN A 364 -7.02 21.21 6.35
CA GLN A 364 -7.28 21.58 7.75
C GLN A 364 -6.37 22.71 8.25
N PRO A 365 -6.89 23.67 9.05
CA PRO A 365 -6.05 24.66 9.70
C PRO A 365 -5.06 24.02 10.66
N ARG A 366 -3.78 24.44 10.61
CA ARG A 366 -2.72 24.04 11.54
C ARG A 366 -3.02 24.41 12.99
N GLN A 367 -3.66 25.57 13.17
CA GLN A 367 -3.87 26.16 14.48
C GLN A 367 -5.22 25.74 15.05
N ILE A 368 -5.18 25.08 16.21
CA ILE A 368 -6.35 24.81 17.05
C ILE A 368 -6.23 25.70 18.29
N PHE A 369 -7.27 26.46 18.56
CA PHE A 369 -7.42 27.31 19.74
C PHE A 369 -8.40 26.68 20.71
N PHE A 370 -8.24 26.97 22.00
CA PHE A 370 -9.22 26.64 23.02
C PHE A 370 -9.89 27.92 23.52
N LYS A 371 -11.20 28.04 23.28
CA LYS A 371 -12.02 29.16 23.78
C LYS A 371 -12.77 28.70 25.02
N ARG A 372 -12.55 29.37 26.15
CA ARG A 372 -13.36 29.19 27.35
C ARG A 372 -14.34 30.34 27.50
N MET A 373 -15.61 30.03 27.72
CA MET A 373 -16.57 31.05 28.15
C MET A 373 -16.38 31.32 29.65
N LYS A 374 -16.21 32.58 30.01
CA LYS A 374 -16.09 33.05 31.39
C LYS A 374 -16.84 34.36 31.56
N SER A 375 -17.90 34.33 32.35
CA SER A 375 -18.73 35.51 32.68
C SER A 375 -19.22 36.24 31.43
N GLY A 376 -19.67 35.48 30.42
CA GLY A 376 -20.18 36.01 29.16
C GLY A 376 -19.12 36.56 28.19
N LYS A 377 -17.82 36.34 28.46
CA LYS A 377 -16.73 36.70 27.55
C LYS A 377 -15.89 35.47 27.23
N PHE A 378 -15.32 35.43 26.02
CA PHE A 378 -14.33 34.42 25.67
C PHE A 378 -12.95 34.77 26.24
N ASP A 379 -12.40 33.83 26.99
CA ASP A 379 -10.98 33.72 27.27
C ASP A 379 -10.36 32.77 26.25
N ILE A 380 -9.29 33.20 25.58
CA ILE A 380 -8.51 32.30 24.72
C ILE A 380 -7.44 31.72 25.60
N LEU A 381 -7.44 30.40 25.74
CA LEU A 381 -6.47 29.70 26.53
C LEU A 381 -5.22 29.49 25.67
N GLU A 382 -4.07 29.90 26.20
CA GLU A 382 -2.80 29.68 25.52
C GLU A 382 -2.59 28.19 25.31
N TYR A 383 -2.64 27.79 24.05
CA TYR A 383 -2.29 26.47 23.58
C TYR A 383 -1.27 26.68 22.48
N ASN A 384 0.01 26.66 22.84
CA ASN A 384 1.04 26.44 21.86
C ASN A 384 0.98 24.95 21.53
N SER A 385 0.23 24.61 20.48
CA SER A 385 0.59 23.46 19.68
C SER A 385 1.93 23.83 19.05
N ALA A 386 3.02 23.59 19.78
CA ALA A 386 4.12 22.93 19.09
C ALA A 386 3.46 21.66 18.54
N PHE A 387 3.00 21.78 17.29
CA PHE A 387 2.60 20.66 16.50
C PHE A 387 3.90 19.86 16.46
N ILE A 388 4.00 18.83 17.29
CA ILE A 388 4.98 17.79 17.05
C ILE A 388 4.38 17.06 15.87
N ASP A 389 4.65 17.60 14.68
CA ASP A 389 4.31 16.91 13.46
C ASP A 389 5.19 15.67 13.44
N GLY A 390 4.62 14.53 13.76
CA GLY A 390 5.23 13.26 13.44
C GLY A 390 5.19 12.94 11.94
N TYR A 391 4.72 13.86 11.08
CA TYR A 391 4.30 13.59 9.70
C TYR A 391 4.84 14.55 8.63
N ASP A 392 5.46 15.69 8.99
CA ASP A 392 6.12 16.55 8.00
C ASP A 392 7.16 15.69 7.26
N LEU A 393 7.04 15.62 5.94
CA LEU A 393 8.06 14.98 5.12
C LEU A 393 9.28 15.88 5.18
N VAL A 394 10.21 15.58 6.08
CA VAL A 394 11.55 16.17 6.03
C VAL A 394 12.28 15.46 4.90
N LYS A 395 12.05 15.94 3.67
CA LYS A 395 12.55 15.31 2.44
C LYS A 395 14.04 14.95 2.57
N ASP A 396 14.83 15.80 3.20
CA ASP A 396 16.28 15.64 3.40
C ASP A 396 16.69 14.41 4.22
N ILE A 397 15.80 13.84 5.05
CA ILE A 397 16.10 12.67 5.91
C ILE A 397 15.19 11.47 5.63
N THR A 398 14.25 11.60 4.69
CA THR A 398 13.25 10.57 4.38
C THR A 398 13.45 10.00 2.98
N VAL A 399 13.48 8.68 2.84
CA VAL A 399 13.36 8.01 1.53
C VAL A 399 11.92 7.54 1.31
N SER A 400 11.36 7.83 0.12
CA SER A 400 9.99 7.47 -0.25
C SER A 400 9.98 6.37 -1.30
N ILE A 401 9.43 5.20 -0.97
CA ILE A 401 9.47 3.98 -1.78
C ILE A 401 8.03 3.52 -2.07
N PRO A 402 7.65 3.24 -3.33
CA PRO A 402 6.33 2.71 -3.63
C PRO A 402 6.25 1.22 -3.31
N ILE A 403 5.11 0.76 -2.83
CA ILE A 403 4.77 -0.66 -2.73
C ILE A 403 3.34 -0.91 -3.22
N LYS A 404 3.12 -2.05 -3.86
CA LYS A 404 1.84 -2.35 -4.51
C LYS A 404 0.78 -2.86 -3.54
N ASP A 405 1.19 -3.65 -2.55
CA ASP A 405 0.27 -4.35 -1.66
C ASP A 405 0.04 -3.58 -0.36
N ASN A 406 -1.22 -3.34 -0.01
CA ASN A 406 -1.64 -2.71 1.25
C ASN A 406 -1.79 -3.70 2.42
N LEU A 407 -1.78 -5.01 2.15
CA LEU A 407 -1.82 -6.08 3.13
C LEU A 407 -0.39 -6.53 3.49
N THR A 408 0.33 -5.68 4.20
CA THR A 408 1.68 -6.01 4.66
C THR A 408 1.63 -6.89 5.91
N ILE A 409 2.22 -8.08 5.82
CA ILE A 409 2.45 -8.98 6.96
C ILE A 409 3.79 -8.63 7.58
N LEU A 410 3.79 -8.23 8.86
CA LEU A 410 5.02 -7.84 9.58
C LEU A 410 5.67 -9.00 10.35
N ASP A 411 4.99 -10.15 10.46
CA ASP A 411 5.53 -11.35 11.11
C ASP A 411 6.45 -12.10 10.14
N PRO A 412 7.75 -12.28 10.47
CA PRO A 412 8.67 -13.05 9.63
C PRO A 412 8.18 -14.45 9.30
N THR A 413 7.41 -15.09 10.19
CA THR A 413 6.85 -16.44 10.00
C THR A 413 5.98 -16.54 8.75
N TYR A 414 5.27 -15.45 8.42
CA TYR A 414 4.17 -15.42 7.45
C TYR A 414 4.45 -14.52 6.24
N ALA A 415 5.56 -13.78 6.24
CA ALA A 415 5.93 -12.89 5.15
C ALA A 415 6.32 -13.68 3.89
N ILE A 416 5.43 -13.66 2.89
CA ILE A 416 5.57 -14.37 1.61
C ILE A 416 5.58 -13.45 0.39
N ASN A 417 4.81 -12.35 0.39
CA ASN A 417 4.77 -11.44 -0.75
C ASN A 417 5.97 -10.48 -0.72
N GLU A 418 6.36 -9.96 -1.89
CA GLU A 418 7.56 -9.11 -2.04
C GLU A 418 7.51 -7.88 -1.12
N SER A 419 6.33 -7.24 -1.00
CA SER A 419 6.11 -6.08 -0.14
C SER A 419 6.37 -6.39 1.35
N SER A 420 5.93 -7.56 1.82
CA SER A 420 6.11 -8.01 3.21
C SER A 420 7.56 -8.41 3.48
N VAL A 421 8.21 -9.10 2.53
CA VAL A 421 9.64 -9.47 2.63
C VAL A 421 10.50 -8.21 2.74
N GLU A 422 10.29 -7.22 1.87
CA GLU A 422 11.02 -5.95 1.89
C GLU A 422 10.92 -5.25 3.26
N ILE A 423 9.71 -5.17 3.81
CA ILE A 423 9.46 -4.51 5.10
C ILE A 423 10.02 -5.33 6.26
N VAL A 424 9.84 -6.65 6.26
CA VAL A 424 10.40 -7.55 7.28
C VAL A 424 11.93 -7.47 7.30
N ASP A 425 12.60 -7.34 6.17
CA ASP A 425 14.05 -7.19 6.11
C ASP A 425 14.56 -5.86 6.69
N GLN A 426 13.72 -4.82 6.73
CA GLN A 426 14.04 -3.57 7.45
C GLN A 426 13.85 -3.70 8.96
N LEU A 427 12.88 -4.52 9.38
CA LEU A 427 12.47 -4.68 10.78
C LEU A 427 13.26 -5.80 11.48
N PHE A 428 13.71 -6.85 10.81
CA PHE A 428 14.29 -8.02 11.45
C PHE A 428 15.62 -8.41 10.81
N SER A 429 16.67 -8.49 11.63
CA SER A 429 17.99 -8.98 11.22
C SER A 429 17.99 -10.50 11.05
N GLY A 430 18.77 -11.01 10.10
CA GLY A 430 18.97 -12.45 9.87
C GLY A 430 20.15 -13.01 10.67
N LEU A 431 20.29 -14.34 10.68
CA LEU A 431 21.54 -14.97 11.13
C LEU A 431 22.71 -14.51 10.24
N THR A 432 22.48 -14.54 8.93
CA THR A 432 23.38 -14.05 7.90
C THR A 432 22.61 -13.15 6.93
N THR A 433 23.33 -12.41 6.08
CA THR A 433 22.73 -11.64 4.99
C THR A 433 23.54 -11.81 3.70
N PHE A 434 23.13 -11.16 2.63
CA PHE A 434 23.84 -11.19 1.35
C PHE A 434 24.71 -9.96 1.16
N HIS A 435 25.90 -10.15 0.60
CA HIS A 435 26.70 -9.04 0.08
C HIS A 435 25.95 -8.36 -1.07
N PRO A 436 25.88 -7.02 -1.11
CA PRO A 436 25.05 -6.29 -2.05
C PRO A 436 25.40 -6.48 -3.52
N GLU A 437 26.67 -6.80 -3.82
CA GLU A 437 27.16 -6.92 -5.19
C GLU A 437 27.45 -8.37 -5.62
N THR A 438 27.99 -9.18 -4.71
CA THR A 438 28.47 -10.54 -5.02
C THR A 438 27.43 -11.60 -4.68
N TYR A 439 26.42 -11.23 -3.87
CA TYR A 439 25.39 -12.13 -3.32
C TYR A 439 25.95 -13.28 -2.48
N GLU A 440 27.23 -13.22 -2.10
CA GLU A 440 27.83 -14.14 -1.14
C GLU A 440 27.23 -13.93 0.25
N VAL A 441 27.20 -14.99 1.05
CA VAL A 441 26.71 -14.92 2.42
C VAL A 441 27.73 -14.18 3.28
N VAL A 442 27.28 -13.14 3.98
CA VAL A 442 28.08 -12.33 4.90
C VAL A 442 27.43 -12.28 6.29
N PRO A 443 28.19 -11.93 7.34
CA PRO A 443 27.68 -11.77 8.69
C PRO A 443 26.48 -10.80 8.83
N ASP A 444 25.59 -11.11 9.77
CA ASP A 444 24.58 -10.18 10.30
C ASP A 444 24.51 -10.35 11.84
N LEU A 445 23.52 -11.09 12.38
CA LEU A 445 23.53 -11.45 13.81
C LEU A 445 24.62 -12.48 14.14
N ALA A 446 24.96 -13.38 13.22
CA ALA A 446 26.09 -14.29 13.37
C ALA A 446 27.36 -13.64 12.82
N VAL A 447 28.38 -13.47 13.67
CA VAL A 447 29.68 -12.88 13.29
C VAL A 447 30.63 -13.90 12.67
N GLU A 448 30.46 -15.18 12.97
CA GLU A 448 31.18 -16.28 12.31
C GLU A 448 30.32 -17.55 12.25
N TRP A 449 30.62 -18.42 11.28
CA TRP A 449 30.11 -19.79 11.25
C TRP A 449 31.16 -20.77 10.72
N LYS A 450 31.08 -22.02 11.17
CA LYS A 450 32.00 -23.11 10.78
C LYS A 450 31.21 -24.39 10.45
N ALA A 451 31.58 -25.01 9.33
CA ALA A 451 31.06 -26.31 8.91
C ALA A 451 31.91 -27.44 9.51
N PHE A 452 31.25 -28.51 9.95
CA PHE A 452 31.85 -29.73 10.50
C PHE A 452 31.21 -30.95 9.86
N ASN A 453 31.85 -32.12 10.02
CA ASN A 453 31.35 -33.41 9.53
C ASN A 453 30.92 -33.34 8.06
N ASN A 454 31.80 -32.81 7.20
CA ASN A 454 31.51 -32.63 5.78
C ASN A 454 30.22 -31.83 5.53
N GLY A 455 30.02 -30.71 6.24
CA GLY A 455 28.87 -29.82 6.02
C GLY A 455 27.53 -30.40 6.49
N GLN A 456 27.54 -31.41 7.36
CA GLN A 456 26.33 -31.93 8.03
C GLN A 456 26.09 -31.28 9.40
N LYS A 457 27.06 -30.54 9.94
CA LYS A 457 26.93 -29.77 11.18
C LYS A 457 27.46 -28.36 10.97
N TYR A 458 26.72 -27.35 11.42
CA TYR A 458 27.16 -25.96 11.42
C TYR A 458 27.10 -25.37 12.81
N ARG A 459 28.12 -24.61 13.21
CA ARG A 459 28.12 -23.79 14.43
C ARG A 459 28.19 -22.32 14.04
N PHE A 460 27.25 -21.53 14.54
CA PHE A 460 27.22 -20.07 14.41
C PHE A 460 27.56 -19.44 15.76
N LYS A 461 28.32 -18.36 15.73
CA LYS A 461 28.56 -17.49 16.89
C LYS A 461 27.84 -16.17 16.65
N LEU A 462 26.94 -15.80 17.56
CA LEU A 462 26.20 -14.55 17.52
C LEU A 462 27.00 -13.40 18.15
N ARG A 463 26.69 -12.17 17.75
CA ARG A 463 27.19 -10.96 18.40
C ARG A 463 26.54 -10.74 19.77
N GLU A 464 27.31 -10.21 20.71
CA GLU A 464 26.89 -9.95 22.10
C GLU A 464 26.12 -8.63 22.28
N ASP A 465 26.28 -7.70 21.33
CA ASP A 465 25.74 -6.33 21.38
C ASP A 465 24.37 -6.21 20.68
N ALA A 466 23.83 -7.30 20.13
CA ALA A 466 22.54 -7.30 19.48
C ALA A 466 21.39 -7.28 20.50
N VAL A 467 20.55 -6.25 20.41
CA VAL A 467 19.36 -6.10 21.23
C VAL A 467 18.13 -5.85 20.36
N TRP A 468 16.98 -6.27 20.89
CA TRP A 468 15.66 -5.92 20.42
C TRP A 468 15.36 -4.42 20.68
N THR A 469 14.36 -3.83 20.03
CA THR A 469 13.94 -2.43 20.28
C THR A 469 13.53 -2.15 21.73
N ASN A 470 13.16 -3.17 22.51
CA ASN A 470 12.87 -3.08 23.94
C ASN A 470 14.11 -3.27 24.85
N ASN A 471 15.32 -3.26 24.28
CA ASN A 471 16.62 -3.48 24.94
C ASN A 471 16.87 -4.90 25.50
N GLN A 472 16.01 -5.88 25.20
CA GLN A 472 16.32 -7.27 25.54
C GLN A 472 17.42 -7.82 24.61
N PRO A 473 18.37 -8.62 25.12
CA PRO A 473 19.40 -9.23 24.28
C PRO A 473 18.79 -10.22 23.30
N ILE A 474 19.34 -10.26 22.08
CA ILE A 474 19.01 -11.29 21.08
C ILE A 474 19.95 -12.47 21.30
N THR A 475 19.41 -13.66 21.48
CA THR A 475 20.19 -14.85 21.85
C THR A 475 19.94 -16.03 20.92
N ALA A 476 20.83 -17.03 20.95
CA ALA A 476 20.66 -18.28 20.19
C ALA A 476 19.35 -19.01 20.55
N TYR A 477 18.82 -18.80 21.76
CA TYR A 477 17.53 -19.35 22.19
C TYR A 477 16.35 -18.77 21.41
N ASP A 478 16.41 -17.50 20.99
CA ASP A 478 15.35 -16.86 20.18
C ASP A 478 15.27 -17.52 18.80
N ILE A 479 16.41 -17.84 18.19
CA ILE A 479 16.48 -18.53 16.91
C ILE A 479 16.04 -19.99 17.05
N GLU A 480 16.53 -20.72 18.06
CA GLU A 480 16.10 -22.10 18.32
C GLU A 480 14.58 -22.17 18.51
N TRP A 481 14.00 -21.22 19.24
CA TRP A 481 12.56 -21.12 19.44
C TRP A 481 11.84 -20.82 18.12
N ALA A 482 12.31 -19.85 17.33
CA ALA A 482 11.70 -19.49 16.04
C ALA A 482 11.67 -20.68 15.06
N ILE A 483 12.78 -21.43 14.92
CA ILE A 483 12.83 -22.63 14.07
C ILE A 483 11.83 -23.69 14.55
N LYS A 484 11.73 -23.91 15.87
CA LYS A 484 10.74 -24.83 16.46
C LYS A 484 9.30 -24.33 16.33
N HIS A 485 9.08 -23.02 16.27
CA HIS A 485 7.79 -22.42 16.00
C HIS A 485 7.39 -22.65 14.55
N HIS A 486 8.26 -22.31 13.60
CA HIS A 486 8.00 -22.44 12.16
C HIS A 486 7.74 -23.87 11.68
N ILE A 487 8.44 -24.86 12.24
CA ILE A 487 8.31 -26.27 11.79
C ILE A 487 7.00 -26.93 12.24
N ARG A 488 6.28 -26.36 13.20
CA ARG A 488 5.01 -26.91 13.69
C ARG A 488 3.97 -26.84 12.57
N PRO A 489 3.24 -27.94 12.29
CA PRO A 489 2.18 -27.93 11.28
C PRO A 489 1.09 -26.90 11.56
N GLU A 490 0.81 -26.66 12.84
CA GLU A 490 -0.20 -25.71 13.31
C GLU A 490 0.16 -24.25 13.00
N THR A 491 1.46 -23.95 12.88
CA THR A 491 1.95 -22.61 12.55
C THR A 491 1.65 -22.23 11.10
N GLN A 492 1.54 -23.22 10.19
CA GLN A 492 1.31 -23.00 8.76
C GLN A 492 2.31 -22.03 8.11
N CYS A 493 3.60 -22.11 8.49
CA CYS A 493 4.65 -21.29 7.88
C CYS A 493 4.72 -21.58 6.36
N PRO A 494 4.51 -20.57 5.48
CA PRO A 494 4.40 -20.80 4.04
C PRO A 494 5.65 -21.43 3.41
N HIS A 495 6.83 -21.12 3.94
CA HIS A 495 8.12 -21.60 3.45
C HIS A 495 8.75 -22.68 4.35
N VAL A 496 7.94 -23.42 5.11
CA VAL A 496 8.41 -24.45 6.05
C VAL A 496 9.34 -25.49 5.42
N SER A 497 9.17 -25.80 4.13
CA SER A 497 10.02 -26.74 3.39
C SER A 497 11.49 -26.32 3.34
N THR A 498 11.80 -25.03 3.47
CA THR A 498 13.19 -24.53 3.57
C THR A 498 13.91 -25.05 4.83
N LEU A 499 13.16 -25.43 5.87
CA LEU A 499 13.68 -25.99 7.11
C LEU A 499 13.96 -27.50 7.00
N PHE A 500 13.51 -28.19 5.95
CA PHE A 500 13.66 -29.65 5.82
C PHE A 500 15.11 -30.11 5.62
N VAL A 501 16.02 -29.16 5.34
CA VAL A 501 17.47 -29.41 5.41
C VAL A 501 17.93 -29.77 6.82
N ILE A 502 17.23 -29.29 7.86
CA ILE A 502 17.54 -29.53 9.26
C ILE A 502 17.11 -30.95 9.62
N LYS A 503 17.99 -31.67 10.33
CA LYS A 503 17.76 -33.05 10.74
C LYS A 503 16.41 -33.20 11.46
N ASN A 504 15.63 -34.20 11.05
CA ASN A 504 14.28 -34.51 11.55
C ASN A 504 13.17 -33.47 11.29
N ALA A 505 13.44 -32.34 10.61
CA ALA A 505 12.43 -31.28 10.42
C ALA A 505 11.22 -31.76 9.61
N GLU A 506 11.45 -32.44 8.47
CA GLU A 506 10.38 -32.97 7.61
C GLU A 506 9.49 -33.99 8.35
N LYS A 507 10.11 -34.90 9.11
CA LYS A 507 9.39 -35.90 9.94
C LYS A 507 8.51 -35.23 11.00
N ILE A 508 8.98 -34.14 11.59
CA ILE A 508 8.23 -33.35 12.56
C ILE A 508 7.02 -32.69 11.90
N TYR A 509 7.22 -32.06 10.75
CA TYR A 509 6.15 -31.43 10.00
C TYR A 509 5.07 -32.44 9.56
N HIS A 510 5.46 -33.63 9.12
CA HIS A 510 4.51 -34.69 8.76
C HIS A 510 3.95 -35.47 9.96
N LYS A 511 4.27 -35.06 11.20
CA LYS A 511 3.85 -35.72 12.45
C LYS A 511 4.31 -37.17 12.58
N GLU A 512 5.31 -37.59 11.81
CA GLU A 512 6.00 -38.88 11.94
C GLU A 512 6.91 -38.91 13.19
N LEU A 513 7.36 -37.74 13.64
CA LEU A 513 8.08 -37.53 14.89
C LEU A 513 7.50 -36.34 15.65
N THR A 514 6.97 -36.54 16.85
CA THR A 514 6.32 -35.47 17.62
C THR A 514 7.25 -34.75 18.61
N ASP A 515 8.40 -35.35 18.92
CA ASP A 515 9.36 -34.80 19.88
C ASP A 515 10.26 -33.71 19.26
N LEU A 516 9.89 -32.45 19.49
CA LEU A 516 10.63 -31.27 19.03
C LEU A 516 12.06 -31.16 19.60
N SER A 517 12.39 -31.86 20.70
CA SER A 517 13.76 -31.86 21.24
C SER A 517 14.75 -32.59 20.33
N LYS A 518 14.25 -33.43 19.41
CA LYS A 518 15.05 -34.14 18.40
C LYS A 518 15.28 -33.34 17.12
N LEU A 519 14.69 -32.15 16.99
CA LEU A 519 14.97 -31.27 15.86
C LEU A 519 16.44 -30.88 15.84
N GLY A 520 17.05 -30.86 14.65
CA GLY A 520 18.48 -30.58 14.46
C GLY A 520 18.93 -29.13 14.70
N VAL A 521 18.41 -28.44 15.71
CA VAL A 521 18.80 -27.08 16.11
C VAL A 521 18.95 -27.02 17.63
N LYS A 522 20.04 -26.42 18.11
CA LYS A 522 20.33 -26.32 19.55
C LYS A 522 21.12 -25.05 19.88
N ALA A 523 20.60 -24.22 20.76
CA ALA A 523 21.37 -23.19 21.45
C ALA A 523 22.21 -23.85 22.55
N ILE A 524 23.53 -23.67 22.50
CA ILE A 524 24.46 -24.18 23.51
C ILE A 524 24.51 -23.22 24.70
N ASP A 525 24.50 -21.92 24.40
CA ASP A 525 24.45 -20.78 25.31
C ASP A 525 23.83 -19.59 24.54
N ASN A 526 23.90 -18.37 25.09
CA ASN A 526 23.33 -17.18 24.46
C ASN A 526 23.90 -16.86 23.08
N GLU A 527 25.14 -17.25 22.78
CA GLU A 527 25.86 -16.84 21.58
C GLU A 527 26.08 -17.97 20.59
N HIS A 528 26.07 -19.23 21.03
CA HIS A 528 26.45 -20.36 20.20
C HIS A 528 25.24 -21.19 19.77
N LEU A 529 24.90 -21.10 18.49
CA LEU A 529 23.84 -21.90 17.87
C LEU A 529 24.44 -23.02 17.02
N VAL A 530 23.91 -24.24 17.14
CA VAL A 530 24.36 -25.41 16.38
C VAL A 530 23.21 -25.99 15.58
N PHE A 531 23.44 -26.19 14.28
CA PHE A 531 22.54 -26.93 13.38
C PHE A 531 23.15 -28.29 13.01
N PHE A 532 22.28 -29.31 12.97
CA PHE A 532 22.55 -30.63 12.43
C PHE A 532 21.64 -30.82 11.23
N LEU A 533 22.21 -31.17 10.09
CA LEU A 533 21.49 -31.31 8.83
C LEU A 533 21.19 -32.78 8.52
N GLU A 534 20.10 -33.02 7.79
CA GLU A 534 19.72 -34.38 7.36
C GLU A 534 20.80 -34.97 6.43
N LYS A 535 21.38 -34.11 5.58
CA LYS A 535 22.47 -34.44 4.63
C LYS A 535 23.51 -33.32 4.59
N PRO A 536 24.75 -33.59 4.15
CA PRO A 536 25.70 -32.55 3.77
C PRO A 536 25.06 -31.48 2.88
N SER A 537 25.16 -30.21 3.26
CA SER A 537 24.60 -29.09 2.47
C SER A 537 25.52 -27.88 2.55
N SER A 538 26.33 -27.66 1.52
CA SER A 538 27.27 -26.53 1.44
C SER A 538 26.56 -25.17 1.31
N PHE A 539 25.33 -25.15 0.81
CA PHE A 539 24.51 -23.94 0.65
C PHE A 539 23.73 -23.56 1.91
N PHE A 540 23.88 -24.29 3.04
CA PHE A 540 23.13 -24.01 4.27
C PHE A 540 23.25 -22.55 4.77
N PRO A 541 24.43 -21.89 4.75
CA PRO A 541 24.52 -20.49 5.13
C PRO A 541 23.69 -19.51 4.26
N TYR A 542 23.33 -19.91 3.03
CA TYR A 542 22.43 -19.11 2.19
C TYR A 542 20.98 -19.21 2.66
N LEU A 543 20.58 -20.35 3.25
CA LEU A 543 19.24 -20.53 3.78
C LEU A 543 19.01 -19.71 5.06
N THR A 544 20.07 -19.44 5.83
CA THR A 544 19.98 -18.68 7.08
C THR A 544 19.73 -17.18 6.88
N THR A 545 19.66 -16.70 5.63
CA THR A 545 19.21 -15.34 5.30
C THR A 545 17.68 -15.22 5.21
N LEU A 546 16.97 -16.35 5.03
CA LEU A 546 15.54 -16.38 4.77
C LEU A 546 14.73 -16.07 6.04
N ASN A 547 13.51 -15.55 5.85
CA ASN A 547 12.58 -15.21 6.94
C ASN A 547 12.32 -16.37 7.91
N SER A 548 12.30 -17.61 7.41
CA SER A 548 12.12 -18.82 8.22
C SER A 548 13.27 -19.10 9.20
N PHE A 549 14.41 -18.40 9.07
CA PHE A 549 15.57 -18.52 9.96
C PHE A 549 15.83 -17.27 10.82
N LYS A 550 15.04 -16.20 10.66
CA LYS A 550 15.16 -15.00 11.48
C LYS A 550 14.74 -15.29 12.94
N PRO A 551 15.39 -14.67 13.95
CA PRO A 551 14.92 -14.75 15.32
C PRO A 551 13.55 -14.10 15.48
N LEU A 552 12.79 -14.55 16.48
CA LEU A 552 11.51 -13.95 16.87
C LEU A 552 11.56 -13.47 18.33
N PRO A 553 10.87 -12.37 18.68
CA PRO A 553 10.87 -11.84 20.05
C PRO A 553 9.96 -12.69 20.95
N VAL A 554 10.51 -13.78 21.49
CA VAL A 554 9.77 -14.85 22.18
C VAL A 554 8.85 -14.33 23.29
N GLU A 555 9.36 -13.46 24.16
CA GLU A 555 8.58 -12.92 25.29
C GLU A 555 7.44 -11.99 24.84
N THR A 556 7.67 -11.20 23.78
CA THR A 556 6.63 -10.38 23.15
C THR A 556 5.53 -11.26 22.55
N ILE A 557 5.89 -12.34 21.85
CA ILE A 557 4.93 -13.27 21.26
C ILE A 557 4.13 -14.00 22.33
N LYS A 558 4.78 -14.48 23.40
CA LYS A 558 4.08 -15.12 24.53
C LYS A 558 3.10 -14.16 25.21
N THR A 559 3.45 -12.88 25.31
CA THR A 559 2.64 -11.86 25.99
C THR A 559 1.43 -11.43 25.16
N TYR A 560 1.61 -11.22 23.85
CA TYR A 560 0.59 -10.59 23.00
C TYR A 560 -0.05 -11.55 21.97
N GLY A 561 0.43 -12.79 21.87
CA GLY A 561 -0.09 -13.79 20.93
C GLY A 561 -0.05 -13.28 19.48
N GLU A 562 -1.12 -13.53 18.72
CA GLU A 562 -1.26 -13.06 17.33
C GLU A 562 -1.22 -11.54 17.15
N HIS A 563 -1.37 -10.77 18.24
CA HIS A 563 -1.33 -9.31 18.21
C HIS A 563 0.06 -8.71 18.44
N TRP A 564 1.10 -9.55 18.57
CA TRP A 564 2.46 -9.10 18.84
C TRP A 564 3.00 -8.15 17.76
N THR A 565 2.52 -8.25 16.52
CA THR A 565 2.91 -7.36 15.41
C THR A 565 2.15 -6.04 15.34
N LYS A 566 1.19 -5.78 16.25
CA LYS A 566 0.52 -4.48 16.30
C LYS A 566 1.52 -3.36 16.61
N PRO A 567 1.34 -2.13 16.09
CA PRO A 567 2.25 -1.01 16.29
C PRO A 567 2.74 -0.79 17.73
N GLN A 568 1.85 -0.95 18.70
CA GLN A 568 2.14 -0.75 20.12
C GLN A 568 2.85 -1.93 20.82
N HIS A 569 2.97 -3.08 20.15
CA HIS A 569 3.50 -4.31 20.72
C HIS A 569 4.75 -4.81 19.99
N ILE A 570 4.89 -4.46 18.71
CA ILE A 570 5.96 -5.00 17.87
C ILE A 570 7.33 -4.61 18.41
N VAL A 571 8.19 -5.61 18.51
CA VAL A 571 9.58 -5.49 18.90
C VAL A 571 10.42 -6.04 17.75
N THR A 572 11.43 -5.29 17.33
CA THR A 572 12.15 -5.52 16.07
C THR A 572 13.66 -5.57 16.33
N SER A 573 14.43 -6.22 15.44
CA SER A 573 15.89 -6.43 15.58
C SER A 573 16.72 -5.79 14.47
N GLY A 574 16.06 -5.23 13.46
CA GLY A 574 16.64 -4.66 12.26
C GLY A 574 17.05 -3.20 12.41
N PRO A 575 17.58 -2.62 11.32
CA PRO A 575 18.03 -1.22 11.26
C PRO A 575 16.88 -0.21 11.42
N TYR A 576 15.63 -0.64 11.22
CA TYR A 576 14.45 0.20 11.39
C TYR A 576 13.45 -0.42 12.38
N GLN A 577 12.60 0.43 12.92
CA GLN A 577 11.49 0.08 13.77
C GLN A 577 10.19 0.65 13.18
N PHE A 578 9.09 -0.06 13.40
CA PHE A 578 7.77 0.37 12.96
C PHE A 578 7.38 1.66 13.68
N ALA A 579 6.99 2.69 12.92
CA ALA A 579 6.49 3.93 13.49
C ALA A 579 4.98 4.08 13.31
N LEU A 580 4.47 3.84 12.09
CA LEU A 580 3.06 4.05 11.77
C LEU A 580 2.65 3.30 10.50
N SER A 581 1.37 2.92 10.42
CA SER A 581 0.71 2.59 9.15
C SER A 581 -0.61 3.37 9.03
N ILE A 582 -0.81 4.00 7.88
CA ILE A 582 -2.05 4.64 7.48
C ILE A 582 -2.66 3.77 6.40
N ARG A 583 -3.82 3.18 6.71
CA ARG A 583 -4.54 2.25 5.84
C ARG A 583 -4.68 2.84 4.43
N ASP A 584 -4.32 2.05 3.42
CA ASP A 584 -4.40 2.35 1.98
C ASP A 584 -3.62 3.60 1.52
N ALA A 585 -2.82 4.22 2.39
CA ALA A 585 -1.98 5.36 2.04
C ALA A 585 -0.47 5.06 2.15
N MET A 586 0.03 4.75 3.35
CA MET A 586 1.48 4.57 3.57
C MET A 586 1.82 3.84 4.86
N MET A 587 3.04 3.31 4.94
CA MET A 587 3.70 2.84 6.15
C MET A 587 5.00 3.61 6.38
N ILE A 588 5.28 3.95 7.64
CA ILE A 588 6.46 4.69 8.07
C ILE A 588 7.31 3.81 8.98
N LEU A 589 8.58 3.64 8.61
CA LEU A 589 9.61 3.05 9.45
C LEU A 589 10.63 4.12 9.82
N ARG A 590 11.14 4.07 11.05
CA ARG A 590 12.19 4.99 11.52
C ARG A 590 13.43 4.24 11.93
N LYS A 591 14.59 4.88 11.84
CA LYS A 591 15.85 4.32 12.30
C LYS A 591 15.72 3.78 13.72
N ASN A 592 16.20 2.56 13.93
CA ASN A 592 16.20 1.91 15.22
C ASN A 592 17.44 2.38 16.03
N PRO A 593 17.26 3.15 17.12
CA PRO A 593 18.38 3.65 17.92
C PRO A 593 19.12 2.55 18.70
N ASN A 594 18.55 1.35 18.77
CA ASN A 594 19.11 0.18 19.45
C ASN A 594 19.73 -0.83 18.48
N TYR A 595 19.71 -0.57 17.17
CA TYR A 595 20.36 -1.44 16.19
C TYR A 595 21.87 -1.48 16.42
N TYR A 596 22.46 -2.67 16.40
CA TYR A 596 23.88 -2.88 16.71
C TYR A 596 24.80 -2.03 15.82
N ASP A 597 24.40 -1.82 14.56
CA ASP A 597 25.18 -1.08 13.56
C ASP A 597 24.52 0.25 13.17
N LYS A 598 23.82 0.89 14.12
CA LYS A 598 23.11 2.16 13.90
C LYS A 598 23.98 3.30 13.37
N GLN A 599 25.30 3.22 13.54
CA GLN A 599 26.25 4.23 13.05
C GLN A 599 26.35 4.24 11.53
N HIS A 600 26.14 3.10 10.87
CA HIS A 600 26.14 2.99 9.40
C HIS A 600 24.76 3.24 8.78
N VAL A 601 23.70 3.37 9.58
CA VAL A 601 22.34 3.68 9.10
C VAL A 601 22.21 5.19 8.87
N ASN A 602 22.19 5.62 7.60
CA ASN A 602 22.15 7.06 7.25
C ASN A 602 20.74 7.61 7.01
N ILE A 603 19.79 6.77 6.59
CA ILE A 603 18.40 7.18 6.37
C ILE A 603 17.66 7.15 7.71
N GLU A 604 17.08 8.28 8.11
CA GLU A 604 16.35 8.39 9.39
C GLU A 604 14.91 7.86 9.28
N GLU A 605 14.27 8.01 8.12
CA GLU A 605 12.88 7.57 7.90
C GLU A 605 12.68 6.94 6.51
N ILE A 606 11.97 5.82 6.46
CA ILE A 606 11.48 5.20 5.23
C ILE A 606 9.96 5.36 5.18
N ARG A 607 9.44 5.91 4.08
CA ARG A 607 8.01 5.96 3.79
C ARG A 607 7.69 5.03 2.64
N TYR A 608 7.01 3.93 2.95
CA TYR A 608 6.43 3.06 1.96
C TYR A 608 5.06 3.59 1.55
N ILE A 609 4.90 4.01 0.29
CA ILE A 609 3.66 4.57 -0.23
C ILE A 609 2.89 3.49 -0.98
N PHE A 610 1.64 3.23 -0.61
CA PHE A 610 0.82 2.22 -1.26
C PHE A 610 0.32 2.74 -2.62
N ILE A 611 0.80 2.17 -3.72
CA ILE A 611 0.48 2.59 -5.09
C ILE A 611 0.23 1.35 -5.95
N GLN A 612 -1.00 1.20 -6.46
CA GLN A 612 -1.34 0.07 -7.34
C GLN A 612 -1.09 0.35 -8.83
N ASP A 613 -1.18 1.62 -9.24
CA ASP A 613 -1.09 2.02 -10.63
C ASP A 613 0.32 2.51 -10.98
N SER A 614 1.01 1.79 -11.87
CA SER A 614 2.37 2.12 -12.31
C SER A 614 2.48 3.47 -13.05
N VAL A 615 1.42 3.95 -13.69
CA VAL A 615 1.43 5.25 -14.38
C VAL A 615 1.35 6.39 -13.36
N LEU A 616 0.52 6.25 -12.32
CA LEU A 616 0.51 7.13 -11.17
C LEU A 616 1.87 7.13 -10.47
N GLY A 617 2.45 5.96 -10.22
CA GLY A 617 3.78 5.85 -9.64
C GLY A 617 4.84 6.57 -10.47
N LEU A 618 4.84 6.39 -11.80
CA LEU A 618 5.78 7.08 -12.68
C LEU A 618 5.59 8.60 -12.61
N SER A 619 4.34 9.08 -12.59
CA SER A 619 4.04 10.51 -12.39
C SER A 619 4.56 11.04 -11.04
N MET A 620 4.38 10.27 -9.96
CA MET A 620 4.88 10.61 -8.63
C MET A 620 6.42 10.67 -8.62
N TYR A 621 7.09 9.75 -9.30
CA TYR A 621 8.54 9.79 -9.44
C TYR A 621 9.00 11.07 -10.17
N LEU A 622 8.32 11.44 -11.27
CA LEU A 622 8.62 12.66 -12.03
C LEU A 622 8.39 13.94 -11.23
N ASN A 623 7.47 13.92 -10.25
CA ASN A 623 7.21 15.01 -9.32
C ASN A 623 8.09 14.97 -8.07
N GLU A 624 9.05 14.02 -7.99
CA GLU A 624 9.91 13.79 -6.83
C GLU A 624 9.14 13.44 -5.53
N ASP A 625 7.94 12.88 -5.68
CA ASP A 625 7.10 12.40 -4.58
C ASP A 625 7.51 11.00 -4.09
N ILE A 626 8.28 10.26 -4.90
CA ILE A 626 8.96 8.99 -4.58
C ILE A 626 10.37 9.03 -5.13
N ASP A 627 11.29 8.34 -4.45
CA ASP A 627 12.71 8.31 -4.76
C ASP A 627 13.10 7.16 -5.70
N ILE A 628 12.26 6.14 -5.81
CA ILE A 628 12.50 4.97 -6.64
C ILE A 628 11.19 4.48 -7.27
N ILE A 629 11.27 4.01 -8.51
CA ILE A 629 10.20 3.22 -9.14
C ILE A 629 10.84 2.15 -10.01
N GLY A 630 10.22 0.97 -10.08
CA GLY A 630 10.67 -0.15 -10.88
C GLY A 630 11.06 -1.37 -10.06
N GLY A 631 11.69 -2.34 -10.72
CA GLY A 631 12.12 -3.59 -10.09
C GLY A 631 10.96 -4.33 -9.41
N LYS A 632 11.19 -4.74 -8.15
CA LYS A 632 10.20 -5.43 -7.29
C LYS A 632 9.28 -4.48 -6.51
N TYR A 633 9.50 -3.16 -6.60
CA TYR A 633 8.68 -2.17 -5.92
C TYR A 633 7.36 -1.94 -6.67
N LEU A 634 7.44 -1.15 -7.74
CA LEU A 634 6.32 -0.85 -8.62
C LEU A 634 6.86 -0.79 -10.04
N PRO A 635 6.54 -1.73 -10.94
CA PRO A 635 7.17 -1.81 -12.25
C PRO A 635 6.93 -0.55 -13.08
N ILE A 636 7.95 -0.08 -13.80
CA ILE A 636 7.79 0.99 -14.79
C ILE A 636 6.80 0.51 -15.87
N PRO A 637 5.79 1.31 -16.26
CA PRO A 637 4.87 0.93 -17.33
C PRO A 637 5.63 0.59 -18.61
N ARG A 638 5.44 -0.63 -19.14
CA ARG A 638 6.15 -1.08 -20.35
C ARG A 638 5.95 -0.16 -21.55
N SER A 639 4.77 0.45 -21.68
CA SER A 639 4.46 1.44 -22.72
C SER A 639 5.30 2.72 -22.63
N HIS A 640 5.89 3.01 -21.47
CA HIS A 640 6.69 4.21 -21.21
C HIS A 640 8.20 3.90 -21.14
N LEU A 641 8.64 2.65 -21.25
CA LEU A 641 10.07 2.32 -21.17
C LEU A 641 10.90 3.04 -22.24
N TYR A 642 10.39 3.10 -23.48
CA TYR A 642 11.08 3.82 -24.56
C TYR A 642 11.19 5.32 -24.28
N SER A 643 10.13 5.96 -23.79
CA SER A 643 10.17 7.40 -23.46
C SER A 643 11.08 7.67 -22.25
N VAL A 644 11.12 6.77 -21.26
CA VAL A 644 12.05 6.83 -20.14
C VAL A 644 13.51 6.73 -20.62
N GLN A 645 13.85 5.72 -21.43
CA GLN A 645 15.21 5.50 -21.93
C GLN A 645 15.68 6.62 -22.90
N SER A 646 14.76 7.19 -23.67
CA SER A 646 15.07 8.25 -24.64
C SER A 646 15.11 9.66 -24.04
N ASN A 647 14.44 9.90 -22.90
CA ASN A 647 14.44 11.20 -22.22
C ASN A 647 15.81 11.47 -21.55
N PRO A 648 16.53 12.55 -21.92
CA PRO A 648 17.84 12.86 -21.35
C PRO A 648 17.86 12.98 -19.82
N LEU A 649 16.80 13.52 -19.20
CA LEU A 649 16.73 13.67 -17.74
C LEU A 649 16.53 12.34 -17.02
N LEU A 650 15.73 11.45 -17.61
CA LEU A 650 15.41 10.14 -16.99
C LEU A 650 16.44 9.08 -17.32
N ARG A 651 17.22 9.26 -18.39
CA ARG A 651 18.25 8.31 -18.80
C ARG A 651 19.32 8.14 -17.73
N ASP A 652 19.73 9.23 -17.08
CA ASP A 652 20.73 9.19 -16.01
C ASP A 652 20.18 8.58 -14.71
N HIS A 653 18.86 8.60 -14.54
CA HIS A 653 18.17 7.99 -13.41
C HIS A 653 17.85 6.51 -13.66
N TYR A 654 17.93 6.06 -14.92
CA TYR A 654 17.49 4.75 -15.35
C TYR A 654 18.60 3.72 -15.22
N HIS A 655 18.30 2.66 -14.48
CA HIS A 655 19.18 1.53 -14.26
C HIS A 655 18.51 0.23 -14.70
N SER A 656 19.33 -0.69 -15.21
CA SER A 656 18.92 -2.05 -15.58
C SER A 656 19.80 -3.04 -14.85
N PHE A 657 19.19 -3.89 -14.02
CA PHE A 657 19.90 -4.91 -13.25
C PHE A 657 19.43 -6.31 -13.62
N PRO A 658 20.31 -7.31 -13.72
CA PRO A 658 19.90 -8.69 -13.91
C PRO A 658 19.03 -9.15 -12.75
N LEU A 659 17.91 -9.82 -13.05
CA LEU A 659 17.18 -10.61 -12.07
C LEU A 659 17.70 -12.05 -12.13
N LEU A 660 17.70 -12.74 -10.98
CA LEU A 660 17.98 -14.18 -10.92
C LEU A 660 16.73 -14.96 -11.32
N LYS A 661 16.20 -14.67 -12.52
CA LYS A 661 14.96 -15.21 -13.04
C LYS A 661 15.07 -15.54 -14.52
N THR A 662 14.55 -16.70 -14.88
CA THR A 662 14.51 -17.18 -16.26
C THR A 662 13.06 -17.26 -16.72
N TYR A 663 12.76 -16.71 -17.90
CA TYR A 663 11.47 -16.87 -18.57
C TYR A 663 11.64 -17.72 -19.83
N GLY A 664 10.64 -18.56 -20.12
CA GLY A 664 10.64 -19.42 -21.28
C GLY A 664 9.40 -20.30 -21.36
N PHE A 665 9.60 -21.49 -21.92
CA PHE A 665 8.56 -22.50 -22.05
C PHE A 665 9.05 -23.87 -21.58
N VAL A 666 8.11 -24.72 -21.20
CA VAL A 666 8.33 -26.14 -20.91
C VAL A 666 7.45 -26.98 -21.81
N PHE A 667 7.95 -28.16 -22.20
CA PHE A 667 7.21 -29.11 -23.04
C PHE A 667 6.51 -30.17 -22.21
N ASN A 668 5.28 -30.51 -22.59
CA ASN A 668 4.57 -31.66 -22.04
C ASN A 668 4.99 -32.93 -22.80
N THR A 669 6.02 -33.63 -22.33
CA THR A 669 6.54 -34.80 -23.04
C THR A 669 5.61 -36.02 -23.02
N ASN A 670 4.45 -35.94 -22.36
CA ASN A 670 3.42 -36.97 -22.44
C ASN A 670 2.55 -36.84 -23.70
N LEU A 671 2.66 -35.72 -24.44
CA LEU A 671 1.87 -35.46 -25.65
C LEU A 671 2.73 -35.58 -26.91
N SER A 672 2.22 -36.32 -27.90
CA SER A 672 2.77 -36.31 -29.26
C SER A 672 2.43 -35.00 -29.96
N PRO A 673 3.32 -34.41 -30.78
CA PRO A 673 4.64 -34.90 -31.18
C PRO A 673 5.79 -34.35 -30.32
N VAL A 674 5.50 -33.55 -29.28
CA VAL A 674 6.52 -32.91 -28.43
C VAL A 674 7.18 -33.88 -27.44
N ASN A 675 6.73 -35.13 -27.37
CA ASN A 675 7.42 -36.23 -26.71
C ASN A 675 8.74 -36.61 -27.41
N ASP A 676 8.89 -36.33 -28.71
CA ASP A 676 10.15 -36.51 -29.44
C ASP A 676 11.15 -35.35 -29.15
N PRO A 677 12.36 -35.63 -28.63
CA PRO A 677 13.37 -34.60 -28.41
C PRO A 677 13.81 -33.86 -29.68
N LEU A 678 13.74 -34.48 -30.87
CA LEU A 678 14.06 -33.80 -32.14
C LEU A 678 13.01 -32.74 -32.49
N VAL A 679 11.74 -32.99 -32.20
CA VAL A 679 10.67 -31.98 -32.36
C VAL A 679 10.91 -30.80 -31.42
N ARG A 680 11.23 -31.06 -30.14
CA ARG A 680 11.55 -29.99 -29.17
C ARG A 680 12.76 -29.16 -29.62
N LYS A 681 13.83 -29.83 -30.07
CA LYS A 681 15.04 -29.18 -30.62
C LYS A 681 14.73 -28.32 -31.83
N ALA A 682 13.87 -28.78 -32.74
CA ALA A 682 13.43 -28.01 -33.89
C ALA A 682 12.71 -26.72 -33.48
N ILE A 683 11.74 -26.83 -32.57
CA ILE A 683 10.96 -25.68 -32.07
C ILE A 683 11.89 -24.65 -31.41
N ILE A 684 12.78 -25.07 -30.50
CA ILE A 684 13.71 -24.16 -29.80
C ILE A 684 14.65 -23.45 -30.79
N SER A 685 15.17 -24.19 -31.78
CA SER A 685 16.11 -23.66 -32.78
C SER A 685 15.44 -22.69 -33.76
N ALA A 686 14.12 -22.72 -33.91
CA ALA A 686 13.37 -21.85 -34.83
C ALA A 686 13.02 -20.47 -34.25
N VAL A 687 13.16 -20.26 -32.94
CA VAL A 687 12.73 -19.03 -32.28
C VAL A 687 13.88 -18.06 -32.07
N ASP A 688 13.74 -16.85 -32.64
CA ASP A 688 14.71 -15.77 -32.48
C ASP A 688 14.46 -15.00 -31.18
N ARG A 689 15.25 -15.35 -30.15
CA ARG A 689 15.22 -14.70 -28.84
C ARG A 689 15.57 -13.22 -28.93
N LYS A 690 16.51 -12.82 -29.80
CA LYS A 690 16.93 -11.42 -29.93
C LYS A 690 15.81 -10.58 -30.49
N MET A 691 15.06 -11.10 -31.46
CA MET A 691 13.90 -10.39 -32.01
C MET A 691 12.80 -10.22 -30.96
N ILE A 692 12.52 -11.24 -30.15
CA ILE A 692 11.57 -11.11 -29.02
C ILE A 692 12.04 -10.01 -28.06
N ILE A 693 13.31 -10.02 -27.65
CA ILE A 693 13.84 -9.05 -26.70
C ILE A 693 13.77 -7.62 -27.27
N SER A 694 14.28 -7.42 -28.49
CA SER A 694 14.40 -6.09 -29.09
C SER A 694 13.07 -5.45 -29.46
N PHE A 695 12.06 -6.24 -29.88
CA PHE A 695 10.81 -5.68 -30.39
C PHE A 695 9.64 -5.78 -29.41
N ILE A 696 9.63 -6.79 -28.54
CA ILE A 696 8.50 -7.09 -27.64
C ILE A 696 8.80 -6.64 -26.21
N THR A 697 9.87 -7.14 -25.58
CA THR A 697 10.10 -6.88 -24.15
C THR A 697 10.78 -5.53 -23.92
N ARG A 698 11.77 -5.16 -24.74
CA ARG A 698 12.49 -3.87 -24.73
C ARG A 698 13.10 -3.49 -23.38
N GLY A 699 13.22 -4.45 -22.48
CA GLY A 699 13.72 -4.29 -21.12
C GLY A 699 15.14 -4.80 -20.99
N ASN A 700 15.99 -4.61 -21.99
CA ASN A 700 17.41 -5.02 -21.96
C ASN A 700 17.67 -6.46 -21.46
N GLU A 701 16.70 -7.37 -21.61
CA GLU A 701 16.83 -8.75 -21.16
C GLU A 701 17.95 -9.46 -21.92
N GLN A 702 18.57 -10.46 -21.29
CA GLN A 702 19.64 -11.24 -21.92
C GLN A 702 19.08 -12.55 -22.50
N THR A 703 19.56 -12.97 -23.68
CA THR A 703 19.14 -14.25 -24.26
C THR A 703 19.52 -15.42 -23.35
N ALA A 704 18.57 -16.29 -23.03
CA ALA A 704 18.82 -17.46 -22.20
C ALA A 704 19.05 -18.71 -23.04
N LEU A 705 20.09 -19.47 -22.68
CA LEU A 705 20.40 -20.78 -23.26
C LEU A 705 20.39 -21.90 -22.20
N SER A 706 20.63 -21.57 -20.93
CA SER A 706 20.48 -22.45 -19.77
C SER A 706 19.26 -22.06 -18.93
N PHE A 707 18.81 -22.97 -18.06
CA PHE A 707 17.71 -22.68 -17.15
C PHE A 707 18.15 -21.79 -15.97
N SER A 708 19.30 -22.09 -15.37
CA SER A 708 19.94 -21.26 -14.37
C SER A 708 20.55 -20.01 -15.02
N PRO A 709 20.25 -18.79 -14.53
CA PRO A 709 20.79 -17.55 -15.05
C PRO A 709 22.26 -17.37 -14.70
N PRO A 710 23.01 -16.53 -15.45
CA PRO A 710 24.33 -16.05 -15.05
C PRO A 710 24.30 -15.45 -13.64
N PHE A 711 25.45 -15.41 -12.96
CA PHE A 711 25.64 -14.90 -11.58
C PHE A 711 25.08 -15.77 -10.44
N VAL A 712 24.45 -16.90 -10.76
CA VAL A 712 24.12 -17.95 -9.78
C VAL A 712 25.30 -18.91 -9.64
N PHE A 713 25.67 -19.30 -8.42
CA PHE A 713 26.70 -20.31 -8.19
C PHE A 713 26.33 -21.62 -8.91
N GLY A 714 27.26 -22.20 -9.69
CA GLY A 714 27.00 -23.45 -10.41
C GLY A 714 26.30 -23.28 -11.75
N SER A 715 25.89 -22.06 -12.11
CA SER A 715 25.35 -21.75 -13.44
C SER A 715 26.39 -21.98 -14.54
N VAL A 716 25.91 -22.30 -15.73
CA VAL A 716 26.76 -22.54 -16.89
C VAL A 716 27.12 -21.20 -17.55
N SER A 717 28.42 -20.98 -17.75
CA SER A 717 28.92 -19.84 -18.52
C SER A 717 28.65 -20.01 -20.03
N TYR A 718 28.40 -18.90 -20.74
CA TYR A 718 28.05 -18.92 -22.16
C TYR A 718 29.10 -19.56 -23.07
N ASP A 719 30.38 -19.47 -22.72
CA ASP A 719 31.52 -20.05 -23.44
C ASP A 719 31.50 -21.59 -23.50
N LYS A 720 30.78 -22.25 -22.59
CA LYS A 720 30.62 -23.72 -22.57
C LYS A 720 29.70 -24.25 -23.67
N ASN A 721 29.03 -23.37 -24.44
CA ASN A 721 28.17 -23.71 -25.56
C ASN A 721 27.07 -24.74 -25.21
N ILE A 722 26.51 -24.66 -24.00
CA ILE A 722 25.39 -25.51 -23.56
C ILE A 722 24.06 -24.84 -23.92
N GLY A 723 23.12 -25.62 -24.44
CA GLY A 723 21.80 -25.16 -24.89
C GLY A 723 21.67 -25.13 -26.41
N ILE A 724 20.47 -24.82 -26.90
CA ILE A 724 20.15 -24.84 -28.33
C ILE A 724 19.99 -23.38 -28.82
N PRO A 725 20.94 -22.87 -29.63
CA PRO A 725 20.85 -21.53 -30.18
C PRO A 725 19.82 -21.45 -31.31
N TYR A 726 19.41 -20.23 -31.64
CA TYR A 726 18.60 -19.96 -32.82
C TYR A 726 19.38 -20.30 -34.11
N ASN A 727 18.81 -21.19 -34.93
CA ASN A 727 19.34 -21.58 -36.23
C ASN A 727 18.23 -22.27 -37.05
N ILE A 728 17.72 -21.59 -38.10
CA ILE A 728 16.62 -22.11 -38.93
C ILE A 728 17.01 -23.40 -39.64
N GLU A 729 18.23 -23.50 -40.17
CA GLU A 729 18.66 -24.68 -40.93
C GLU A 729 18.73 -25.92 -40.04
N LYS A 730 19.28 -25.79 -38.84
CA LYS A 730 19.25 -26.86 -37.83
C LYS A 730 17.82 -27.20 -37.41
N ALA A 731 16.95 -26.20 -37.26
CA ALA A 731 15.55 -26.42 -36.91
C ALA A 731 14.85 -27.32 -37.93
N LYS A 732 15.01 -27.01 -39.24
CA LYS A 732 14.48 -27.82 -40.34
C LYS A 732 15.11 -29.22 -40.39
N GLN A 733 16.41 -29.34 -40.14
CA GLN A 733 17.10 -30.64 -40.08
C GLN A 733 16.56 -31.53 -38.95
N PHE A 734 16.37 -30.97 -37.75
CA PHE A 734 15.78 -31.70 -36.62
C PHE A 734 14.34 -32.12 -36.92
N LEU A 735 13.53 -31.23 -37.50
CA LEU A 735 12.14 -31.54 -37.82
C LEU A 735 12.02 -32.61 -38.91
N LYS A 736 12.89 -32.58 -39.93
CA LYS A 736 13.00 -33.62 -40.96
C LYS A 736 13.42 -34.96 -40.34
N ALA A 737 14.41 -34.95 -39.44
CA ALA A 737 14.86 -36.16 -38.75
C ALA A 737 13.78 -36.75 -37.82
N ALA A 738 12.88 -35.92 -37.30
CA ALA A 738 11.69 -36.33 -36.54
C ALA A 738 10.56 -36.88 -37.43
N GLY A 739 10.75 -36.97 -38.75
CA GLY A 739 9.75 -37.50 -39.69
C GLY A 739 8.79 -36.46 -40.27
N PHE A 740 9.02 -35.15 -40.05
CA PHE A 740 8.16 -34.06 -40.52
C PHE A 740 8.91 -33.08 -41.44
N PRO A 741 9.42 -33.53 -42.61
CA PRO A 741 10.10 -32.64 -43.55
C PRO A 741 9.19 -31.45 -43.91
N ASN A 742 9.71 -30.23 -43.79
CA ASN A 742 8.96 -28.99 -44.06
C ASN A 742 7.63 -28.84 -43.27
N GLY A 743 7.47 -29.57 -42.16
CA GLY A 743 6.24 -29.58 -41.38
C GLY A 743 5.09 -30.37 -42.02
N GLU A 744 5.34 -31.14 -43.08
CA GLU A 744 4.33 -31.99 -43.71
C GLU A 744 3.85 -33.06 -42.73
N GLY A 745 2.53 -33.19 -42.59
CA GLY A 745 1.91 -34.13 -41.64
C GLY A 745 2.05 -33.75 -40.15
N PHE A 746 2.64 -32.59 -39.84
CA PHE A 746 2.80 -32.15 -38.45
C PHE A 746 1.43 -31.72 -37.86
N PRO A 747 0.99 -32.28 -36.72
CA PRO A 747 -0.30 -31.94 -36.12
C PRO A 747 -0.31 -30.52 -35.52
N GLU A 748 -1.48 -29.92 -35.36
CA GLU A 748 -1.61 -28.68 -34.59
C GLU A 748 -1.16 -28.89 -33.14
N ILE A 749 -0.32 -27.99 -32.63
CA ILE A 749 0.09 -27.97 -31.24
C ILE A 749 -0.43 -26.72 -30.52
N SER A 750 -0.36 -26.71 -29.20
CA SER A 750 -0.93 -25.67 -28.35
C SER A 750 0.06 -25.17 -27.29
N LEU A 751 0.02 -23.86 -27.04
CA LEU A 751 0.79 -23.18 -25.99
C LEU A 751 -0.17 -22.48 -25.03
N SER A 752 -0.14 -22.87 -23.76
CA SER A 752 -0.85 -22.14 -22.69
C SER A 752 0.05 -21.08 -22.06
N TYR A 753 -0.51 -19.91 -21.74
CA TYR A 753 0.23 -18.83 -21.08
C TYR A 753 -0.67 -18.02 -20.13
N HIS A 754 -0.12 -17.48 -19.05
CA HIS A 754 -0.85 -16.57 -18.17
C HIS A 754 -1.30 -15.33 -18.97
N ASP A 755 -2.59 -14.99 -18.90
CA ASP A 755 -3.24 -13.91 -19.66
C ASP A 755 -2.75 -12.50 -19.28
N THR A 756 -1.54 -12.19 -19.72
CA THR A 756 -0.96 -10.84 -19.68
C THR A 756 -0.73 -10.37 -21.11
N HIS A 757 -0.80 -9.05 -21.33
CA HIS A 757 -0.52 -8.47 -22.64
C HIS A 757 0.86 -8.92 -23.18
N THR A 758 1.88 -8.91 -22.32
CA THR A 758 3.23 -9.35 -22.67
C THR A 758 3.26 -10.80 -23.13
N ASN A 759 2.73 -11.73 -22.31
CA ASN A 759 2.81 -13.16 -22.61
C ASN A 759 2.04 -13.49 -23.88
N LYS A 760 0.90 -12.82 -24.12
CA LYS A 760 0.13 -12.93 -25.36
C LYS A 760 0.95 -12.54 -26.58
N VAL A 761 1.67 -11.41 -26.52
CA VAL A 761 2.49 -10.95 -27.64
C VAL A 761 3.69 -11.89 -27.86
N ILE A 762 4.33 -12.38 -26.81
CA ILE A 762 5.42 -13.37 -26.91
C ILE A 762 4.91 -14.69 -27.53
N ALA A 763 3.79 -15.21 -27.05
CA ALA A 763 3.20 -16.46 -27.56
C ALA A 763 2.85 -16.35 -29.05
N ASN A 764 2.27 -15.23 -29.47
CA ASN A 764 1.96 -14.97 -30.88
C ASN A 764 3.23 -14.85 -31.74
N ALA A 765 4.30 -14.24 -31.22
CA ALA A 765 5.58 -14.18 -31.93
C ALA A 765 6.18 -15.58 -32.14
N VAL A 766 6.14 -16.43 -31.12
CA VAL A 766 6.56 -17.84 -31.24
C VAL A 766 5.70 -18.57 -32.27
N SER A 767 4.37 -18.40 -32.24
CA SER A 767 3.48 -18.98 -33.25
C SER A 767 3.85 -18.56 -34.68
N LEU A 768 4.18 -17.28 -34.87
CA LEU A 768 4.63 -16.76 -36.16
C LEU A 768 5.97 -17.36 -36.63
N PHE A 769 6.96 -17.52 -35.74
CA PHE A 769 8.22 -18.17 -36.08
C PHE A 769 8.03 -19.62 -36.50
N LEU A 770 7.24 -20.38 -35.74
CA LEU A 770 6.96 -21.77 -36.06
C LEU A 770 6.18 -21.91 -37.37
N LYS A 771 5.21 -21.02 -37.62
CA LYS A 771 4.44 -21.04 -38.86
C LYS A 771 5.30 -20.71 -40.07
N ASN A 772 6.14 -19.69 -39.99
CA ASN A 772 6.92 -19.21 -41.13
C ASN A 772 8.14 -20.09 -41.44
N TYR A 773 8.82 -20.61 -40.42
CA TYR A 773 10.08 -21.34 -40.62
C TYR A 773 9.92 -22.86 -40.68
N LEU A 774 8.90 -23.39 -40.01
CA LEU A 774 8.67 -24.84 -39.88
C LEU A 774 7.29 -25.30 -40.39
N ASN A 775 6.43 -24.38 -40.84
CA ASN A 775 5.03 -24.64 -41.22
C ASN A 775 4.19 -25.30 -40.10
N ILE A 776 4.58 -25.10 -38.84
CA ILE A 776 3.85 -25.64 -37.68
C ILE A 776 2.79 -24.64 -37.22
N THR A 777 1.56 -25.11 -37.03
CA THR A 777 0.47 -24.31 -36.47
C THR A 777 0.49 -24.41 -34.93
N LEU A 778 0.70 -23.28 -34.24
CA LEU A 778 0.67 -23.19 -32.78
C LEU A 778 -0.52 -22.36 -32.29
N LYS A 779 -1.47 -23.03 -31.62
CA LYS A 779 -2.64 -22.40 -31.00
C LYS A 779 -2.31 -21.87 -29.60
N CYS A 780 -2.34 -20.54 -29.45
CA CYS A 780 -2.03 -19.86 -28.19
C CYS A 780 -3.30 -19.74 -27.31
N ARG A 781 -3.24 -20.19 -26.06
CA ARG A 781 -4.37 -20.26 -25.13
C ARG A 781 -4.08 -19.44 -23.85
N PRO A 782 -4.77 -18.33 -23.60
CA PRO A 782 -4.64 -17.61 -22.33
C PRO A 782 -5.27 -18.42 -21.18
N VAL A 783 -4.69 -18.34 -19.99
CA VAL A 783 -5.25 -18.87 -18.74
C VAL A 783 -5.32 -17.77 -17.68
N GLN A 784 -6.38 -17.76 -16.87
CA GLN A 784 -6.68 -16.68 -15.90
C GLN A 784 -6.15 -16.90 -14.48
N GLU A 785 -5.86 -18.14 -14.09
CA GLU A 785 -5.27 -18.47 -12.78
C GLU A 785 -3.76 -18.69 -12.88
N ASP A 786 -3.05 -18.46 -11.78
CA ASP A 786 -1.66 -18.91 -11.64
C ASP A 786 -1.60 -20.41 -11.96
N LEU A 787 -0.60 -20.80 -12.76
CA LEU A 787 -0.31 -22.19 -13.11
C LEU A 787 0.22 -22.92 -11.86
N THR A 788 -0.66 -23.23 -10.91
CA THR A 788 -0.41 -24.08 -9.74
C THR A 788 -0.43 -25.56 -10.15
N TYR A 789 -0.07 -26.42 -9.20
CA TYR A 789 -0.03 -27.88 -9.35
C TYR A 789 -1.29 -28.48 -10.04
N ASP A 790 -2.46 -27.87 -9.83
CA ASP A 790 -3.74 -28.31 -10.39
C ASP A 790 -4.13 -27.65 -11.73
N SER A 791 -3.51 -26.52 -12.10
CA SER A 791 -3.91 -25.70 -13.25
C SER A 791 -2.95 -25.74 -14.43
N VAL A 792 -1.86 -26.53 -14.37
CA VAL A 792 -1.15 -27.01 -15.57
C VAL A 792 -2.14 -27.86 -16.36
N ASN A 793 -2.93 -27.21 -17.22
CA ASN A 793 -3.96 -27.86 -18.02
C ASN A 793 -3.27 -28.95 -18.86
N PRO A 794 -3.41 -30.26 -18.54
CA PRO A 794 -2.61 -31.34 -19.13
C PRO A 794 -2.85 -31.55 -20.63
N GLN A 795 -3.61 -30.65 -21.28
CA GLN A 795 -4.01 -30.67 -22.68
C GLN A 795 -3.17 -29.75 -23.60
N SER A 796 -2.20 -29.01 -23.08
CA SER A 796 -1.31 -28.18 -23.92
C SER A 796 0.07 -28.82 -24.12
N HIS A 797 0.59 -28.68 -25.33
CA HIS A 797 1.90 -29.25 -25.70
C HIS A 797 3.05 -28.43 -25.07
N MET A 798 2.82 -27.13 -24.85
CA MET A 798 3.77 -26.21 -24.22
C MET A 798 3.06 -25.32 -23.19
N TYR A 799 3.82 -24.87 -22.18
CA TYR A 799 3.37 -23.90 -21.18
C TYR A 799 4.41 -22.80 -21.00
N SER A 800 3.96 -21.55 -20.82
CA SER A 800 4.83 -20.48 -20.33
C SER A 800 5.33 -20.82 -18.94
N PHE A 801 6.63 -20.70 -18.72
CA PHE A 801 7.27 -21.01 -17.45
C PHE A 801 8.25 -19.91 -17.08
N GLY A 802 8.21 -19.49 -15.82
CA GLY A 802 9.15 -18.53 -15.27
C GLY A 802 9.54 -18.94 -13.86
N TRP A 803 10.84 -18.93 -13.55
CA TRP A 803 11.33 -19.26 -12.22
C TRP A 803 12.25 -18.17 -11.69
N HIS A 804 11.95 -17.67 -10.48
CA HIS A 804 12.77 -16.72 -9.75
C HIS A 804 13.51 -17.45 -8.62
N CYS A 805 14.80 -17.19 -8.49
CA CYS A 805 15.64 -17.85 -7.51
C CYS A 805 15.34 -17.40 -6.08
N HIS A 806 15.32 -18.32 -5.12
CA HIS A 806 15.22 -17.98 -3.69
C HIS A 806 16.58 -17.76 -3.01
N TYR A 807 17.63 -18.45 -3.49
CA TYR A 807 19.01 -18.31 -3.02
C TYR A 807 19.97 -18.62 -4.17
N PRO A 808 21.06 -17.85 -4.36
CA PRO A 808 21.86 -17.78 -5.59
C PRO A 808 22.78 -19.00 -5.82
N ASP A 809 22.21 -20.22 -5.77
CA ASP A 809 22.86 -21.49 -6.08
C ASP A 809 22.01 -22.28 -7.09
N ALA A 810 22.65 -22.91 -8.08
CA ALA A 810 22.00 -23.66 -9.14
C ALA A 810 21.19 -24.86 -8.60
N ASN A 811 21.43 -25.30 -7.36
CA ASN A 811 20.55 -26.24 -6.67
C ASN A 811 19.08 -25.78 -6.67
N ASN A 812 18.83 -24.48 -6.47
CA ASN A 812 17.48 -23.93 -6.41
C ASN A 812 16.73 -24.07 -7.74
N PHE A 813 17.44 -23.98 -8.86
CA PHE A 813 16.87 -24.20 -10.19
C PHE A 813 16.81 -25.70 -10.52
N LEU A 814 17.91 -26.42 -10.37
CA LEU A 814 18.09 -27.74 -10.98
C LEU A 814 17.63 -28.90 -10.08
N TYR A 815 17.77 -28.78 -8.77
CA TYR A 815 17.29 -29.80 -7.83
C TYR A 815 15.89 -29.47 -7.33
N ASP A 816 15.72 -28.31 -6.70
CA ASP A 816 14.49 -27.99 -5.96
C ASP A 816 13.26 -27.92 -6.87
N GLN A 817 13.41 -27.44 -8.12
CA GLN A 817 12.30 -27.34 -9.08
C GLN A 817 12.08 -28.58 -9.95
N LEU A 818 13.10 -29.42 -10.14
CA LEU A 818 13.07 -30.40 -11.24
C LEU A 818 13.39 -31.83 -10.83
N HIS A 819 13.91 -32.04 -9.61
CA HIS A 819 14.17 -33.40 -9.16
C HIS A 819 12.85 -34.16 -8.98
N SER A 820 12.78 -35.38 -9.49
CA SER A 820 11.54 -36.18 -9.60
C SER A 820 10.84 -36.53 -8.27
N GLN A 821 11.48 -36.25 -7.13
CA GLN A 821 10.91 -36.46 -5.80
C GLN A 821 10.50 -35.14 -5.11
N MET A 822 10.72 -33.99 -5.75
CA MET A 822 10.36 -32.70 -5.19
C MET A 822 8.92 -32.33 -5.58
N PRO A 823 8.12 -31.81 -4.64
CA PRO A 823 6.75 -31.39 -4.92
C PRO A 823 6.68 -30.22 -5.91
N ASN A 824 7.74 -29.42 -6.01
CA ASN A 824 7.83 -28.28 -6.93
C ASN A 824 8.06 -28.68 -8.40
N ASN A 825 8.26 -29.96 -8.72
CA ASN A 825 8.38 -30.44 -10.10
C ASN A 825 7.00 -30.49 -10.80
N ILE A 826 6.40 -29.32 -10.94
CA ILE A 826 5.09 -29.10 -11.55
C ILE A 826 5.06 -29.41 -13.05
N ILE A 827 6.22 -29.63 -13.66
CA ILE A 827 6.36 -29.97 -15.08
C ILE A 827 6.50 -31.48 -15.31
N TYR A 828 6.41 -32.29 -14.26
CA TYR A 828 6.49 -33.76 -14.28
C TYR A 828 7.75 -34.31 -14.97
N PHE A 829 8.85 -33.56 -14.94
CA PHE A 829 10.09 -33.98 -15.58
C PHE A 829 10.67 -35.21 -14.85
N THR A 830 10.93 -36.27 -15.59
CA THR A 830 11.54 -37.49 -15.05
C THR A 830 12.71 -37.93 -15.93
N ASN A 831 13.92 -37.92 -15.37
CA ASN A 831 15.10 -38.48 -16.03
C ASN A 831 16.07 -39.02 -14.98
N LYS A 832 16.38 -40.32 -15.04
CA LYS A 832 17.19 -40.99 -14.01
C LYS A 832 18.62 -40.44 -13.93
N ALA A 833 19.24 -40.15 -15.07
CA ALA A 833 20.59 -39.59 -15.12
C ALA A 833 20.62 -38.17 -14.55
N TYR A 834 19.61 -37.36 -14.88
CA TYR A 834 19.42 -36.04 -14.29
C TYR A 834 19.25 -36.11 -12.77
N SER A 835 18.29 -36.91 -12.27
CA SER A 835 18.03 -37.03 -10.83
C SER A 835 19.26 -37.48 -10.04
N GLN A 836 20.09 -38.36 -10.62
CA GLN A 836 21.35 -38.79 -10.00
C GLN A 836 22.40 -37.67 -9.95
N ILE A 837 22.57 -36.91 -11.04
CA ILE A 837 23.63 -35.89 -11.12
C ILE A 837 23.31 -34.67 -10.26
N VAL A 838 22.06 -34.20 -10.22
CA VAL A 838 21.68 -33.07 -9.35
C VAL A 838 21.77 -33.44 -7.87
N ARG A 839 21.54 -34.71 -7.52
CA ARG A 839 21.75 -35.21 -6.14
C ARG A 839 23.23 -35.20 -5.77
N LYS A 840 24.11 -35.67 -6.67
CA LYS A 840 25.57 -35.57 -6.47
C LYS A 840 26.02 -34.12 -6.32
N ALA A 841 25.45 -33.20 -7.09
CA ALA A 841 25.74 -31.77 -7.00
C ALA A 841 25.32 -31.17 -5.65
N ARG A 842 24.14 -31.53 -5.15
CA ARG A 842 23.64 -31.10 -3.84
C ARG A 842 24.52 -31.60 -2.69
N ASP A 843 24.93 -32.87 -2.74
CA ASP A 843 25.62 -33.56 -1.64
C ASP A 843 27.16 -33.35 -1.67
N CYS A 844 27.69 -32.68 -2.70
CA CYS A 844 29.12 -32.43 -2.88
C CYS A 844 29.53 -31.08 -2.23
N LEU A 845 30.71 -31.02 -1.60
CA LEU A 845 31.25 -29.79 -0.99
C LEU A 845 32.29 -29.08 -1.87
N ASP A 846 32.93 -29.81 -2.78
CA ASP A 846 33.95 -29.26 -3.67
C ASP A 846 33.27 -28.34 -4.70
N PRO A 847 33.55 -27.02 -4.69
CA PRO A 847 32.86 -26.08 -5.55
C PRO A 847 33.02 -26.36 -7.05
N GLU A 848 34.18 -26.87 -7.48
CA GLU A 848 34.46 -27.13 -8.89
C GLU A 848 33.76 -28.41 -9.37
N LEU A 849 33.75 -29.47 -8.54
CA LEU A 849 32.97 -30.67 -8.84
C LEU A 849 31.46 -30.38 -8.86
N ARG A 850 30.95 -29.56 -7.93
CA ARG A 850 29.55 -29.10 -7.94
C ARG A 850 29.20 -28.40 -9.25
N LYS A 851 30.00 -27.42 -9.68
CA LYS A 851 29.83 -26.70 -10.96
C LYS A 851 29.83 -27.67 -12.15
N ALA A 852 30.71 -28.67 -12.16
CA ALA A 852 30.74 -29.67 -13.22
C ALA A 852 29.47 -30.54 -13.26
N TYR A 853 28.96 -30.95 -12.10
CA TYR A 853 27.70 -31.70 -12.00
C TYR A 853 26.50 -30.88 -12.45
N TYR A 854 26.41 -29.60 -12.04
CA TYR A 854 25.35 -28.70 -12.50
C TYR A 854 25.41 -28.46 -14.02
N ALA A 855 26.61 -28.26 -14.58
CA ALA A 855 26.77 -28.11 -16.03
C ALA A 855 26.31 -29.36 -16.81
N ARG A 856 26.55 -30.57 -16.28
CA ARG A 856 26.01 -31.80 -16.89
C ARG A 856 24.50 -31.87 -16.79
N ALA A 857 23.91 -31.48 -15.66
CA ALA A 857 22.47 -31.44 -15.44
C ALA A 857 21.78 -30.48 -16.42
N GLU A 858 22.30 -29.26 -16.55
CA GLU A 858 21.84 -28.26 -17.52
C GLU A 858 21.88 -28.79 -18.95
N LYS A 859 23.00 -29.40 -19.35
CA LYS A 859 23.09 -30.01 -20.69
C LYS A 859 22.01 -31.04 -20.94
N ILE A 860 21.72 -31.91 -19.96
CA ILE A 860 20.64 -32.88 -20.09
C ILE A 860 19.31 -32.14 -20.32
N LEU A 861 19.03 -31.13 -19.51
CA LEU A 861 17.77 -30.42 -19.46
C LEU A 861 17.48 -29.57 -20.71
N VAL A 862 18.41 -28.70 -21.12
CA VAL A 862 18.18 -27.71 -22.18
C VAL A 862 18.69 -28.13 -23.55
N GLN A 863 19.45 -29.24 -23.65
CA GLN A 863 20.10 -29.64 -24.90
C GLN A 863 19.92 -31.12 -25.26
N ASP A 864 20.21 -32.07 -24.37
CA ASP A 864 20.08 -33.49 -24.71
C ASP A 864 18.60 -33.88 -24.81
N GLU A 865 17.82 -33.59 -23.76
CA GLU A 865 16.37 -33.78 -23.69
C GLU A 865 15.59 -32.57 -24.19
N ALA A 866 16.16 -31.36 -24.13
CA ALA A 866 15.48 -30.13 -24.56
C ALA A 866 14.08 -29.95 -23.93
N TYR A 867 13.97 -30.27 -22.64
CA TYR A 867 12.71 -30.27 -21.89
C TYR A 867 12.25 -28.86 -21.52
N ILE A 868 13.22 -27.99 -21.26
CA ILE A 868 13.01 -26.56 -21.01
C ILE A 868 13.54 -25.78 -22.21
N PHE A 869 12.77 -24.79 -22.61
CA PHE A 869 13.12 -23.79 -23.61
C PHE A 869 13.28 -22.42 -22.93
N PRO A 870 14.50 -22.06 -22.47
CA PRO A 870 14.77 -20.71 -21.97
C PRO A 870 14.71 -19.69 -23.11
N LEU A 871 14.01 -18.58 -22.90
CA LEU A 871 13.98 -17.44 -23.83
C LEU A 871 14.95 -16.35 -23.40
N PHE A 872 14.79 -15.84 -22.18
CA PHE A 872 15.61 -14.75 -21.64
C PHE A 872 15.71 -14.79 -20.11
N TYR A 873 16.76 -14.15 -19.60
CA TYR A 873 16.90 -13.80 -18.20
C TYR A 873 16.29 -12.42 -18.00
N ASP A 874 15.39 -12.30 -17.02
CA ASP A 874 14.69 -11.04 -16.74
C ASP A 874 15.68 -9.98 -16.22
N ASN A 875 15.40 -8.71 -16.51
CA ASN A 875 16.06 -7.58 -15.85
C ASN A 875 15.03 -6.75 -15.07
N ALA A 876 15.47 -6.22 -13.93
CA ALA A 876 14.78 -5.18 -13.21
C ALA A 876 15.09 -3.83 -13.86
N GLN A 877 14.03 -3.11 -14.24
CA GLN A 877 14.13 -1.75 -14.74
C GLN A 877 13.73 -0.78 -13.64
N ILE A 878 14.62 0.16 -13.32
CA ILE A 878 14.50 0.99 -12.13
C ILE A 878 14.87 2.43 -12.47
N LEU A 879 14.05 3.37 -12.03
CA LEU A 879 14.36 4.79 -12.00
C LEU A 879 14.65 5.18 -10.56
N VAL A 880 15.77 5.86 -10.34
CA VAL A 880 16.26 6.22 -9.00
C VAL A 880 16.59 7.69 -8.97
N ASN A 881 16.06 8.40 -7.99
CA ASN A 881 16.31 9.81 -7.82
C ASN A 881 17.80 10.01 -7.48
N PRO A 882 18.55 10.90 -8.18
CA PRO A 882 19.98 11.11 -7.96
C PRO A 882 20.39 11.53 -6.54
N ARG A 883 19.42 11.99 -5.73
CA ARG A 883 19.65 12.27 -4.32
C ARG A 883 19.91 11.01 -3.50
N LEU A 884 19.45 9.85 -3.95
CA LEU A 884 19.73 8.56 -3.34
C LEU A 884 21.06 8.02 -3.87
N VAL A 885 22.08 7.98 -3.02
CA VAL A 885 23.41 7.47 -3.34
C VAL A 885 23.78 6.26 -2.49
N ASN A 886 24.78 5.51 -2.94
CA ASN A 886 25.14 4.18 -2.41
C ASN A 886 23.96 3.18 -2.43
N TRP A 887 22.93 3.49 -3.21
CA TRP A 887 21.83 2.59 -3.49
C TRP A 887 22.32 1.46 -4.40
N TYR A 888 21.72 0.28 -4.24
CA TYR A 888 21.96 -0.89 -5.08
C TYR A 888 20.71 -1.75 -5.13
N PHE A 889 20.63 -2.62 -6.14
CA PHE A 889 19.51 -3.52 -6.32
C PHE A 889 19.85 -4.96 -5.92
N MET A 890 19.13 -5.48 -4.93
CA MET A 890 19.12 -6.90 -4.56
C MET A 890 18.11 -7.67 -5.43
N PRO A 891 18.55 -8.54 -6.35
CA PRO A 891 17.64 -9.27 -7.23
C PRO A 891 16.81 -10.31 -6.48
N LEU A 892 17.28 -10.78 -5.32
CA LEU A 892 16.61 -11.78 -4.47
C LEU A 892 15.55 -11.17 -3.53
N GLY A 893 15.46 -9.84 -3.44
CA GLY A 893 14.71 -9.15 -2.38
C GLY A 893 15.59 -8.81 -1.18
N GLY A 894 15.03 -8.16 -0.16
CA GLY A 894 15.75 -7.77 1.05
C GLY A 894 16.77 -6.66 0.81
N GLN A 895 16.31 -5.54 0.25
CA GLN A 895 17.16 -4.38 0.04
C GLN A 895 17.69 -3.91 1.40
N GLN A 896 18.99 -3.64 1.52
CA GLN A 896 19.52 -3.15 2.80
C GLN A 896 19.58 -1.62 2.76
N ILE A 897 18.43 -0.99 2.97
CA ILE A 897 18.27 0.47 2.95
C ILE A 897 19.19 1.14 3.98
N LYS A 898 19.58 0.41 5.03
CA LYS A 898 20.61 0.84 6.00
C LYS A 898 21.90 1.35 5.34
N ASN A 899 22.28 0.82 4.19
CA ASN A 899 23.52 1.18 3.48
C ASN A 899 23.34 2.38 2.52
N TRP A 900 22.11 2.83 2.30
CA TRP A 900 21.80 3.92 1.38
C TRP A 900 21.97 5.27 2.05
N VAL A 901 22.19 6.32 1.26
CA VAL A 901 22.45 7.68 1.74
C VAL A 901 21.65 8.69 0.91
N LEU A 902 21.10 9.72 1.57
CA LEU A 902 20.52 10.89 0.91
C LEU A 902 21.58 12.01 0.83
N LYS A 903 21.70 12.62 -0.35
CA LYS A 903 22.54 13.80 -0.59
C LYS A 903 21.91 15.10 -0.11
#